data_AF-A0A679GVW9-F1
#
_entry.id   AF-A0A679GVW9-F1
#
_cell.length_a   1.000
_cell.length_b   1.000
_cell.length_c   1.000
_cell.angle_alpha   90.00
_cell.angle_beta   90.00
_cell.angle_gamma   90.00
#
_symmetry.space_group_name_H-M   'P 1'
#
loop_
_entity.id
_entity.type
_entity.pdbx_description
1 polymer ?
#
loop_
_entity_poly.entity_id
_entity_poly.type
_entity_poly.pdbx_seq_one_letter_code
_entity_poly.pdbx_strand_id
1 'polypeptide(L)'
;MRAVALFAILLSPLAQAMQALDDSALSDVSGRDGITLETTTGTWSASSISYQEDGQSLNLKGVSNQARTGATTTSTTQVDVTGGRLQVQHQGGARVMNVNSVEMGGSTRSFGGLRAFYTLGGVLKLKGGGASGVTGISVDDSRLSLSDVTFYYRDNGYDLVVKGMSLDAYLNNAYLDIVSGGDGQAVKLDLGNSRVVAAIGGIGLDLASGDPSASPVTPDAPDLRGPGADKSFGKLNMDLRLGGTVSVSSGGASGSGLRVRTDVSISNSLFQYQDEGILRAENFSGTLRSLNGLTLDLVQDANGSFVQIAFADLKLNATLGGLILGNPTNQKLGSLGIDLNFVDDGSRRNSIALRPGGDPNSGLTRLTADLSWNMANSAVSLTDNGNSMWFSGLRTYGSGQLTLDITRSCAGGAATGCYAGTQSDMSKGNYNGHFDGLRLGLNNLKGSYSFDGLRVGSANAPLQGGTELLVLMEIFPAYDFTLNGQITLKPGGLVGDGIGYNADFVVSDARAAITVDETGKGLWLSGTRYDMHFRDGTVDVTNNGVELRKGTYWSNLDVSDLRWGDRATGASLGRLVLKRYEQGSTLALSSGGAGALCVGGSGSTASACSASGGRWEDRGNEGVSVKLKNVFVRDTAIDSSVNGVATDEKRNQIILETDRVNGVNGSGAQLVVDNFYTSDGDPKNPNANTYGFNADLNLDVAPTKVCTKNGSSCTPVTPDPLGFAVNGRVHFKEVDIDRVQHVHPTGGAVTSMYGVKLQNADIRANLTATPIN
;
A
#
# COMPACT_ATOMS: atom_id res chain seq x y z
N MET A 1 -108.12 -6.15 -42.83
CA MET A 1 -108.49 -4.73 -43.02
C MET A 1 -107.48 -3.86 -42.30
N ARG A 2 -106.85 -2.92 -43.03
CA ARG A 2 -106.15 -1.66 -42.61
C ARG A 2 -105.03 -1.79 -41.54
N ALA A 3 -103.76 -1.58 -41.91
CA ALA A 3 -103.05 -0.29 -42.09
C ALA A 3 -102.75 0.40 -40.74
N VAL A 4 -101.50 0.46 -40.23
CA VAL A 4 -100.28 1.22 -40.64
C VAL A 4 -100.00 2.36 -39.63
N ALA A 5 -98.70 2.57 -39.36
CA ALA A 5 -98.02 3.72 -38.74
C ALA A 5 -98.02 3.81 -37.20
N LEU A 6 -96.92 4.14 -36.49
CA LEU A 6 -95.74 4.97 -36.80
C LEU A 6 -94.64 4.61 -35.75
N PHE A 7 -93.45 4.11 -36.09
CA PHE A 7 -92.20 4.79 -36.53
C PHE A 7 -91.25 5.28 -35.40
N ALA A 8 -90.02 4.72 -35.41
CA ALA A 8 -88.71 5.19 -34.92
C ALA A 8 -88.57 5.56 -33.42
N ILE A 9 -87.57 5.06 -32.67
CA ILE A 9 -86.11 5.33 -32.74
C ILE A 9 -85.39 4.08 -32.15
N LEU A 10 -84.66 3.30 -32.95
CA LEU A 10 -83.20 3.35 -33.17
C LEU A 10 -82.32 3.06 -31.92
N LEU A 11 -81.58 1.95 -32.04
CA LEU A 11 -80.23 1.65 -31.53
C LEU A 11 -79.75 2.36 -30.26
N SER A 12 -79.46 1.56 -29.23
CA SER A 12 -78.37 1.86 -28.29
C SER A 12 -77.42 0.65 -28.22
N PRO A 13 -76.09 0.86 -28.31
CA PRO A 13 -75.11 -0.19 -28.10
C PRO A 13 -75.07 -0.56 -26.61
N LEU A 14 -74.90 -1.85 -26.31
CA LEU A 14 -74.41 -2.32 -25.02
C LEU A 14 -72.98 -1.80 -24.84
N ALA A 15 -72.84 -0.55 -24.42
CA ALA A 15 -71.61 -0.04 -23.85
C ALA A 15 -71.50 -0.61 -22.44
N GLN A 16 -70.82 -1.75 -22.31
CA GLN A 16 -70.19 -2.09 -21.04
C GLN A 16 -69.02 -1.12 -20.85
N ALA A 17 -69.31 0.03 -20.26
CA ALA A 17 -68.29 0.93 -19.78
C ALA A 17 -67.53 0.23 -18.65
N MET A 18 -66.20 0.20 -18.73
CA MET A 18 -65.37 -0.04 -17.55
C MET A 18 -65.72 1.05 -16.52
N GLN A 19 -66.35 0.63 -15.43
CA GLN A 19 -66.61 1.51 -14.30
C GLN A 19 -65.26 1.77 -13.63
N ALA A 20 -64.84 3.04 -13.59
CA ALA A 20 -63.72 3.44 -12.76
C ALA A 20 -64.08 3.13 -11.31
N LEU A 21 -63.28 2.26 -10.68
CA LEU A 21 -63.38 2.00 -9.25
C LEU A 21 -63.05 3.30 -8.52
N ASP A 22 -63.96 3.73 -7.63
CA ASP A 22 -63.74 4.82 -6.68
C ASP A 22 -62.58 4.45 -5.74
N ASP A 23 -61.75 5.43 -5.38
CA ASP A 23 -60.63 5.32 -4.44
C ASP A 23 -61.02 4.63 -3.12
N SER A 24 -62.28 4.73 -2.70
CA SER A 24 -62.80 4.00 -1.54
C SER A 24 -62.74 2.47 -1.70
N ALA A 25 -63.06 1.95 -2.90
CA ALA A 25 -63.03 0.52 -3.22
C ALA A 25 -61.60 0.00 -3.49
N LEU A 26 -60.67 0.87 -3.89
CA LEU A 26 -59.25 0.55 -4.03
C LEU A 26 -58.50 0.59 -2.68
N SER A 27 -59.00 1.33 -1.69
CA SER A 27 -58.40 1.37 -0.34
C SER A 27 -58.54 0.07 0.44
N ASP A 28 -59.55 -0.75 0.10
CA ASP A 28 -59.79 -2.07 0.69
C ASP A 28 -59.01 -3.21 0.00
N VAL A 29 -58.36 -2.93 -1.13
CA VAL A 29 -57.41 -3.88 -1.76
C VAL A 29 -56.08 -3.80 -1.00
N SER A 30 -56.07 -4.27 0.25
CA SER A 30 -54.82 -4.55 0.95
C SER A 30 -54.28 -5.87 0.41
N GLY A 31 -53.25 -5.82 -0.44
CA GLY A 31 -52.45 -7.01 -0.75
C GLY A 31 -51.80 -7.52 0.54
N ARG A 32 -52.47 -8.47 1.22
CA ARG A 32 -52.01 -9.05 2.50
C ARG A 32 -51.04 -10.21 2.32
N ASP A 33 -50.92 -10.73 1.10
CA ASP A 33 -50.05 -11.85 0.78
C ASP A 33 -48.90 -11.36 -0.12
N GLY A 34 -47.67 -11.53 0.36
CA GLY A 34 -46.46 -11.18 -0.38
C GLY A 34 -46.35 -11.92 -1.71
N ILE A 35 -45.71 -11.28 -2.70
CA ILE A 35 -45.44 -11.87 -4.01
C ILE A 35 -44.13 -12.66 -3.90
N THR A 36 -44.21 -13.99 -3.99
CA THR A 36 -43.00 -14.80 -4.20
C THR A 36 -42.76 -14.96 -5.70
N LEU A 37 -41.65 -14.41 -6.18
CA LEU A 37 -41.18 -14.60 -7.54
C LEU A 37 -40.06 -15.64 -7.53
N GLU A 38 -40.37 -16.86 -7.97
CA GLU A 38 -39.35 -17.84 -8.31
C GLU A 38 -38.91 -17.59 -9.75
N THR A 39 -37.67 -17.14 -9.91
CA THR A 39 -37.09 -16.94 -11.23
C THR A 39 -36.10 -18.04 -11.53
N THR A 40 -36.36 -18.81 -12.59
CA THR A 40 -35.29 -19.51 -13.29
C THR A 40 -34.60 -18.47 -14.16
N THR A 41 -33.78 -17.61 -13.54
CA THR A 41 -33.03 -16.58 -14.29
C THR A 41 -32.09 -17.27 -15.27
N GLY A 42 -32.45 -17.18 -16.55
CA GLY A 42 -31.64 -17.62 -17.67
C GLY A 42 -30.34 -16.83 -17.77
N THR A 43 -29.39 -17.37 -18.53
CA THR A 43 -28.16 -16.67 -18.91
C THR A 43 -28.53 -15.34 -19.59
N TRP A 44 -27.90 -14.26 -19.16
CA TRP A 44 -27.90 -13.01 -19.94
C TRP A 44 -26.50 -12.76 -20.48
N SER A 45 -26.42 -12.20 -21.68
CA SER A 45 -25.17 -11.80 -22.31
C SER A 45 -25.37 -10.57 -23.18
N ALA A 46 -24.39 -9.68 -23.19
CA ALA A 46 -24.32 -8.51 -24.05
C ALA A 46 -22.95 -8.48 -24.74
N SER A 47 -22.93 -8.26 -26.06
CA SER A 47 -21.68 -8.16 -26.81
C SER A 47 -20.83 -6.97 -26.37
N SER A 48 -21.47 -5.85 -25.99
CA SER A 48 -20.81 -4.67 -25.45
C SER A 48 -21.76 -3.91 -24.52
N ILE A 49 -21.26 -3.39 -23.40
CA ILE A 49 -21.90 -2.37 -22.57
C ILE A 49 -20.99 -1.15 -22.61
N SER A 50 -21.52 0.04 -22.93
CA SER A 50 -20.71 1.23 -23.16
C SER A 50 -21.20 2.40 -22.31
N TYR A 51 -20.28 3.00 -21.55
CA TYR A 51 -20.47 4.31 -20.92
C TYR A 51 -19.84 5.38 -21.83
N GLN A 52 -20.53 6.50 -22.06
CA GLN A 52 -20.07 7.55 -22.95
C GLN A 52 -20.26 8.91 -22.30
N GLU A 53 -19.21 9.72 -22.36
CA GLU A 53 -19.24 11.13 -21.96
C GLU A 53 -18.15 11.88 -22.72
N ASP A 54 -18.36 13.18 -22.96
CA ASP A 54 -17.38 14.08 -23.58
C ASP A 54 -16.75 13.54 -24.89
N GLY A 55 -17.55 12.79 -25.66
CA GLY A 55 -17.14 12.18 -26.93
C GLY A 55 -16.23 10.95 -26.78
N GLN A 56 -15.94 10.52 -25.56
CA GLN A 56 -15.15 9.34 -25.22
C GLN A 56 -16.07 8.19 -24.77
N SER A 57 -15.55 6.95 -24.79
CA SER A 57 -16.31 5.80 -24.30
C SER A 57 -15.44 4.82 -23.52
N LEU A 58 -16.05 4.19 -22.51
CA LEU A 58 -15.53 3.03 -21.81
C LEU A 58 -16.43 1.84 -22.11
N ASN A 59 -15.85 0.75 -22.59
CA ASN A 59 -16.57 -0.39 -23.16
C ASN A 59 -16.23 -1.68 -22.42
N LEU A 60 -17.26 -2.36 -21.90
CA LEU A 60 -17.17 -3.73 -21.41
C LEU A 60 -17.57 -4.68 -22.54
N LYS A 61 -16.65 -5.53 -23.01
CA LYS A 61 -16.88 -6.46 -24.13
C LYS A 61 -17.22 -7.86 -23.64
N GLY A 62 -18.14 -8.51 -24.35
CA GLY A 62 -18.51 -9.91 -24.11
C GLY A 62 -18.96 -10.15 -22.66
N VAL A 63 -19.88 -9.34 -22.18
CA VAL A 63 -20.39 -9.42 -20.81
C VAL A 63 -21.42 -10.55 -20.75
N SER A 64 -21.31 -11.42 -19.76
CA SER A 64 -22.33 -12.44 -19.50
C SER A 64 -22.46 -12.76 -18.03
N ASN A 65 -23.62 -13.27 -17.65
CA ASN A 65 -23.87 -13.85 -16.34
C ASN A 65 -24.74 -15.09 -16.52
N GLN A 66 -24.28 -16.21 -15.97
CA GLN A 66 -24.92 -17.50 -16.14
C GLN A 66 -24.87 -18.31 -14.84
N ALA A 67 -25.70 -19.36 -14.75
CA ALA A 67 -25.58 -20.30 -13.65
C ALA A 67 -24.25 -21.04 -13.71
N ARG A 68 -23.63 -21.29 -12.55
CA ARG A 68 -22.42 -22.11 -12.46
C ARG A 68 -22.73 -23.54 -12.89
N THR A 69 -21.85 -24.14 -13.68
CA THR A 69 -21.97 -25.54 -14.11
C THR A 69 -22.14 -26.45 -12.90
N GLY A 70 -23.18 -27.29 -12.88
CA GLY A 70 -23.48 -28.20 -11.77
C GLY A 70 -24.22 -27.57 -10.58
N ALA A 71 -24.53 -26.27 -10.62
CA ALA A 71 -25.33 -25.60 -9.58
C ALA A 71 -26.81 -25.46 -9.98
N THR A 72 -27.67 -25.21 -8.99
CA THR A 72 -29.09 -24.87 -9.20
C THR A 72 -29.20 -23.55 -9.95
N THR A 73 -29.98 -23.52 -11.03
CA THR A 73 -30.22 -22.33 -11.88
C THR A 73 -31.25 -21.37 -11.30
N THR A 74 -31.98 -21.80 -10.28
CA THR A 74 -33.08 -21.08 -9.67
C THR A 74 -32.58 -20.02 -8.69
N SER A 75 -33.19 -18.83 -8.74
CA SER A 75 -33.07 -17.79 -7.73
C SER A 75 -34.47 -17.41 -7.26
N THR A 76 -34.66 -17.30 -5.95
CA THR A 76 -35.95 -16.94 -5.36
C THR A 76 -35.88 -15.50 -4.87
N THR A 77 -36.82 -14.67 -5.31
CA THR A 77 -37.00 -13.30 -4.82
C THR A 77 -38.40 -13.17 -4.23
N GLN A 78 -38.49 -12.91 -2.93
CA GLN A 78 -39.75 -12.64 -2.25
C GLN A 78 -39.90 -11.13 -2.07
N VAL A 79 -41.03 -10.58 -2.49
CA VAL A 79 -41.38 -9.17 -2.35
C VAL A 79 -42.63 -9.09 -1.49
N ASP A 80 -42.51 -8.50 -0.31
CA ASP A 80 -43.59 -8.43 0.67
C ASP A 80 -43.69 -7.02 1.30
N VAL A 81 -44.83 -6.70 1.90
CA VAL A 81 -45.03 -5.48 2.69
C VAL A 81 -45.28 -5.86 4.14
N THR A 82 -44.21 -5.90 4.94
CA THR A 82 -44.27 -6.24 6.36
C THR A 82 -44.00 -5.00 7.21
N GLY A 83 -44.87 -4.71 8.18
CA GLY A 83 -44.69 -3.60 9.12
C GLY A 83 -44.67 -2.20 8.48
N GLY A 84 -45.38 -2.03 7.35
CA GLY A 84 -45.39 -0.77 6.58
C GLY A 84 -44.09 -0.49 5.82
N ARG A 85 -43.26 -1.52 5.59
CA ARG A 85 -42.02 -1.46 4.82
C ARG A 85 -42.10 -2.44 3.65
N LEU A 86 -41.60 -2.04 2.49
CA LEU A 86 -41.37 -2.96 1.37
C LEU A 86 -40.13 -3.80 1.68
N GLN A 87 -40.27 -5.11 1.73
CA GLN A 87 -39.20 -6.06 1.95
C GLN A 87 -38.95 -6.87 0.68
N VAL A 88 -37.72 -6.84 0.17
CA VAL A 88 -37.24 -7.67 -0.93
C VAL A 88 -36.20 -8.62 -0.39
N GLN A 89 -36.53 -9.91 -0.31
CA GLN A 89 -35.59 -10.96 0.06
C GLN A 89 -35.15 -11.72 -1.19
N HIS A 90 -33.84 -11.81 -1.39
CA HIS A 90 -33.25 -12.53 -2.51
C HIS A 90 -32.36 -13.67 -2.00
N GLN A 91 -32.53 -14.84 -2.62
CA GLN A 91 -31.65 -15.99 -2.46
C GLN A 91 -31.29 -16.51 -3.85
N GLY A 92 -30.06 -16.22 -4.28
CA GLY A 92 -29.54 -16.66 -5.56
C GLY A 92 -28.85 -18.01 -5.49
N GLY A 93 -28.95 -18.81 -6.56
CA GLY A 93 -28.03 -19.92 -6.80
C GLY A 93 -26.65 -19.42 -7.25
N ALA A 94 -25.64 -20.31 -7.23
CA ALA A 94 -24.28 -19.96 -7.63
C ALA A 94 -24.19 -19.53 -9.12
N ARG A 95 -23.56 -18.38 -9.36
CA ARG A 95 -23.45 -17.73 -10.68
C ARG A 95 -21.99 -17.58 -11.11
N VAL A 96 -21.81 -17.35 -12.42
CA VAL A 96 -20.56 -16.92 -13.03
C VAL A 96 -20.84 -15.68 -13.87
N MET A 97 -20.22 -14.57 -13.50
CA MET A 97 -20.17 -13.36 -14.30
C MET A 97 -18.84 -13.30 -15.04
N ASN A 98 -18.86 -12.87 -16.30
CA ASN A 98 -17.68 -12.76 -17.14
C ASN A 98 -17.72 -11.46 -17.96
N VAL A 99 -16.58 -10.79 -18.06
CA VAL A 99 -16.30 -9.65 -18.94
C VAL A 99 -15.02 -9.99 -19.68
N ASN A 100 -15.09 -10.15 -21.00
CA ASN A 100 -13.92 -10.60 -21.78
C ASN A 100 -12.82 -9.54 -21.82
N SER A 101 -13.19 -8.26 -21.92
CA SER A 101 -12.26 -7.15 -22.07
C SER A 101 -12.90 -5.83 -21.64
N VAL A 102 -12.13 -4.95 -21.01
CA VAL A 102 -12.51 -3.57 -20.69
C VAL A 102 -11.66 -2.61 -21.49
N GLU A 103 -12.26 -1.75 -22.30
CA GLU A 103 -11.55 -0.98 -23.35
C GLU A 103 -12.00 0.48 -23.40
N MET A 104 -11.06 1.39 -23.64
CA MET A 104 -11.39 2.75 -24.07
C MET A 104 -11.79 2.75 -25.56
N GLY A 105 -12.76 3.57 -25.94
CA GLY A 105 -13.16 3.76 -27.34
C GLY A 105 -11.98 4.16 -28.22
N GLY A 106 -11.83 3.52 -29.38
CA GLY A 106 -10.72 3.79 -30.31
C GLY A 106 -9.35 3.22 -29.89
N SER A 107 -9.25 2.61 -28.70
CA SER A 107 -8.04 1.92 -28.26
C SER A 107 -7.92 0.53 -28.88
N THR A 108 -6.71 0.14 -29.27
CA THR A 108 -6.36 -1.26 -29.61
C THR A 108 -5.90 -2.07 -28.39
N ARG A 109 -5.85 -1.43 -27.22
CA ARG A 109 -5.43 -1.98 -25.93
C ARG A 109 -6.62 -2.07 -24.98
N SER A 110 -6.48 -2.95 -23.99
CA SER A 110 -7.52 -3.23 -22.98
C SER A 110 -6.94 -3.12 -21.57
N PHE A 111 -7.81 -2.88 -20.58
CA PHE A 111 -7.51 -2.98 -19.15
C PHE A 111 -7.53 -4.42 -18.62
N GLY A 112 -7.81 -5.42 -19.46
CA GLY A 112 -7.94 -6.82 -19.03
C GLY A 112 -9.40 -7.30 -18.98
N GLY A 113 -9.55 -8.55 -18.56
CA GLY A 113 -10.84 -9.24 -18.40
C GLY A 113 -11.16 -9.54 -16.95
N LEU A 114 -12.43 -9.82 -16.66
CA LEU A 114 -12.92 -10.11 -15.31
C LEU A 114 -13.78 -11.37 -15.34
N ARG A 115 -13.61 -12.25 -14.36
CA ARG A 115 -14.52 -13.38 -14.12
C ARG A 115 -14.78 -13.52 -12.62
N ALA A 116 -16.04 -13.67 -12.23
CA ALA A 116 -16.42 -13.83 -10.83
C ALA A 116 -17.40 -14.99 -10.67
N PHE A 117 -17.05 -15.93 -9.81
CA PHE A 117 -17.98 -16.92 -9.26
C PHE A 117 -18.54 -16.35 -7.97
N TYR A 118 -19.86 -16.40 -7.77
CA TYR A 118 -20.47 -15.84 -6.56
C TYR A 118 -21.83 -16.45 -6.28
N THR A 119 -22.23 -16.43 -5.01
CA THR A 119 -23.60 -16.66 -4.57
C THR A 119 -24.10 -15.38 -3.92
N LEU A 120 -25.21 -14.82 -4.43
CA LEU A 120 -25.81 -13.58 -3.94
C LEU A 120 -27.00 -13.87 -3.04
N GLY A 121 -27.01 -13.31 -1.83
CA GLY A 121 -28.15 -13.28 -0.95
C GLY A 121 -28.40 -11.87 -0.42
N GLY A 122 -29.63 -11.56 -0.03
CA GLY A 122 -29.89 -10.26 0.59
C GLY A 122 -31.31 -10.08 1.08
N VAL A 123 -31.47 -9.11 1.96
CA VAL A 123 -32.76 -8.60 2.43
C VAL A 123 -32.69 -7.08 2.35
N LEU A 124 -33.53 -6.48 1.52
CA LEU A 124 -33.65 -5.03 1.38
C LEU A 124 -34.99 -4.59 1.95
N LYS A 125 -34.99 -3.73 2.95
CA LYS A 125 -36.18 -3.17 3.59
C LYS A 125 -36.24 -1.67 3.34
N LEU A 126 -37.27 -1.25 2.62
CA LEU A 126 -37.45 0.12 2.16
C LEU A 126 -38.71 0.71 2.81
N LYS A 127 -38.62 1.97 3.22
CA LYS A 127 -39.78 2.77 3.64
C LYS A 127 -39.65 4.18 3.08
N GLY A 128 -40.76 4.73 2.61
CA GLY A 128 -40.82 6.12 2.17
C GLY A 128 -40.55 7.08 3.33
N GLY A 129 -39.79 8.14 3.05
CA GLY A 129 -39.33 9.12 4.04
C GLY A 129 -37.81 9.07 4.15
N GLY A 130 -37.16 10.13 3.70
CA GLY A 130 -35.71 10.31 3.81
C GLY A 130 -35.28 10.72 5.22
N ALA A 131 -34.05 11.22 5.34
CA ALA A 131 -33.66 11.93 6.55
C ALA A 131 -34.62 13.10 6.84
N SER A 132 -34.71 13.53 8.10
CA SER A 132 -35.69 14.54 8.54
C SER A 132 -35.73 15.77 7.63
N GLY A 133 -36.88 16.01 6.97
CA GLY A 133 -37.11 17.15 6.08
C GLY A 133 -36.62 16.97 4.64
N VAL A 134 -36.17 15.77 4.24
CA VAL A 134 -35.67 15.47 2.89
C VAL A 134 -36.49 14.36 2.24
N THR A 135 -36.74 14.49 0.94
CA THR A 135 -37.39 13.42 0.15
C THR A 135 -36.39 12.29 -0.09
N GLY A 136 -36.76 11.08 0.30
CA GLY A 136 -35.89 9.92 0.19
C GLY A 136 -36.54 8.63 0.65
N ILE A 137 -35.69 7.61 0.79
CA ILE A 137 -36.06 6.26 1.17
C ILE A 137 -35.17 5.83 2.34
N SER A 138 -35.76 5.43 3.46
CA SER A 138 -35.00 4.80 4.53
C SER A 138 -34.70 3.34 4.17
N VAL A 139 -33.45 2.94 4.35
CA VAL A 139 -32.93 1.59 4.15
C VAL A 139 -32.43 1.09 5.50
N ASP A 140 -33.26 0.34 6.20
CA ASP A 140 -33.03 0.00 7.62
C ASP A 140 -33.19 -1.50 7.85
N ASP A 141 -32.32 -2.09 8.68
CA ASP A 141 -32.25 -3.54 8.91
C ASP A 141 -32.17 -4.33 7.58
N SER A 142 -31.36 -3.81 6.66
CA SER A 142 -31.10 -4.40 5.36
C SER A 142 -29.71 -5.07 5.33
N ARG A 143 -29.59 -6.16 4.59
CA ARG A 143 -28.35 -6.93 4.43
C ARG A 143 -28.11 -7.30 2.98
N LEU A 144 -26.88 -7.14 2.52
CA LEU A 144 -26.34 -7.77 1.31
C LEU A 144 -25.31 -8.82 1.72
N SER A 145 -25.37 -9.99 1.12
CA SER A 145 -24.46 -11.11 1.37
C SER A 145 -23.92 -11.66 0.06
N LEU A 146 -22.60 -11.79 -0.03
CA LEU A 146 -21.89 -12.46 -1.09
C LEU A 146 -21.05 -13.58 -0.46
N SER A 147 -21.28 -14.82 -0.87
CA SER A 147 -20.53 -15.99 -0.39
C SER A 147 -19.90 -16.76 -1.55
N ASP A 148 -18.92 -17.60 -1.19
CA ASP A 148 -18.21 -18.50 -2.11
C ASP A 148 -17.64 -17.77 -3.32
N VAL A 149 -17.16 -16.53 -3.09
CA VAL A 149 -16.71 -15.68 -4.17
C VAL A 149 -15.29 -16.06 -4.57
N THR A 150 -15.10 -16.34 -5.85
CA THR A 150 -13.77 -16.39 -6.46
C THR A 150 -13.72 -15.42 -7.61
N PHE A 151 -12.82 -14.45 -7.52
CA PHE A 151 -12.64 -13.40 -8.51
C PHE A 151 -11.34 -13.60 -9.26
N TYR A 152 -11.40 -13.43 -10.58
CA TYR A 152 -10.29 -13.50 -11.52
C TYR A 152 -10.18 -12.16 -12.23
N TYR A 153 -8.99 -11.57 -12.19
CA TYR A 153 -8.58 -10.50 -13.09
C TYR A 153 -7.60 -11.07 -14.10
N ARG A 154 -7.96 -10.99 -15.38
CA ARG A 154 -7.19 -11.58 -16.49
C ARG A 154 -6.38 -10.51 -17.20
N ASP A 155 -5.08 -10.76 -17.29
CA ASP A 155 -4.09 -9.93 -17.95
C ASP A 155 -3.18 -10.80 -18.82
N ASN A 156 -3.24 -10.59 -20.14
CA ASN A 156 -2.46 -11.27 -21.18
C ASN A 156 -2.56 -12.81 -21.11
N GLY A 157 -3.71 -13.30 -20.65
CA GLY A 157 -3.99 -14.72 -20.47
C GLY A 157 -3.51 -15.30 -19.15
N TYR A 158 -2.94 -14.49 -18.26
CA TYR A 158 -2.64 -14.84 -16.87
C TYR A 158 -3.72 -14.29 -15.94
N ASP A 159 -3.90 -14.91 -14.77
CA ASP A 159 -4.94 -14.52 -13.84
C ASP A 159 -4.39 -14.17 -12.46
N LEU A 160 -4.85 -13.04 -11.91
CA LEU A 160 -4.85 -12.81 -10.47
C LEU A 160 -6.13 -13.44 -9.91
N VAL A 161 -6.00 -14.34 -8.94
CA VAL A 161 -7.11 -15.10 -8.39
C VAL A 161 -7.30 -14.78 -6.91
N VAL A 162 -8.46 -14.20 -6.56
CA VAL A 162 -8.89 -13.98 -5.19
C VAL A 162 -9.87 -15.08 -4.82
N LYS A 163 -9.50 -15.95 -3.88
CA LYS A 163 -10.22 -17.17 -3.50
C LYS A 163 -10.87 -17.04 -2.13
N GLY A 164 -12.02 -17.70 -1.95
CA GLY A 164 -12.71 -17.78 -0.67
C GLY A 164 -13.11 -16.41 -0.14
N MET A 165 -13.54 -15.51 -1.03
CA MET A 165 -14.02 -14.19 -0.65
C MET A 165 -15.47 -14.28 -0.15
N SER A 166 -15.76 -13.57 0.93
CA SER A 166 -17.12 -13.37 1.44
C SER A 166 -17.30 -11.93 1.87
N LEU A 167 -18.51 -11.38 1.68
CA LEU A 167 -18.87 -10.03 2.11
C LEU A 167 -20.28 -10.01 2.66
N ASP A 168 -20.44 -9.43 3.84
CA ASP A 168 -21.73 -9.08 4.43
C ASP A 168 -21.76 -7.58 4.72
N ALA A 169 -22.67 -6.87 4.06
CA ALA A 169 -22.93 -5.46 4.33
C ALA A 169 -24.31 -5.30 4.99
N TYR A 170 -24.33 -4.65 6.14
CA TYR A 170 -25.52 -4.35 6.93
C TYR A 170 -25.77 -2.85 6.90
N LEU A 171 -26.95 -2.45 6.46
CA LEU A 171 -27.41 -1.07 6.48
C LEU A 171 -28.43 -0.90 7.60
N ASN A 172 -28.08 -0.10 8.61
CA ASN A 172 -28.94 0.18 9.76
C ASN A 172 -29.09 1.69 9.91
N ASN A 173 -30.34 2.15 9.97
CA ASN A 173 -30.67 3.57 9.98
C ASN A 173 -30.01 4.35 8.82
N ALA A 174 -29.92 3.72 7.64
CA ALA A 174 -29.36 4.35 6.44
C ALA A 174 -30.49 5.02 5.63
N TYR A 175 -30.13 6.04 4.86
CA TYR A 175 -31.08 6.79 4.03
C TYR A 175 -30.52 7.02 2.64
N LEU A 176 -31.36 6.85 1.64
CA LEU A 176 -31.10 7.26 0.27
C LEU A 176 -31.95 8.48 -0.06
N ASP A 177 -31.32 9.64 -0.07
CA ASP A 177 -31.97 10.93 -0.22
C ASP A 177 -31.60 11.60 -1.55
N ILE A 178 -32.53 12.37 -2.10
CA ILE A 178 -32.23 13.30 -3.18
C ILE A 178 -32.05 14.68 -2.55
N VAL A 179 -30.82 15.19 -2.57
CA VAL A 179 -30.47 16.50 -2.01
C VAL A 179 -30.18 17.49 -3.12
N SER A 180 -30.62 18.74 -2.94
CA SER A 180 -30.26 19.86 -3.80
C SER A 180 -29.19 20.72 -3.12
N GLY A 181 -28.18 21.15 -3.87
CA GLY A 181 -27.10 22.00 -3.39
C GLY A 181 -26.48 22.86 -4.50
N GLY A 182 -25.41 23.59 -4.18
CA GLY A 182 -24.74 24.52 -5.10
C GLY A 182 -24.21 23.90 -6.41
N ASP A 183 -24.03 22.58 -6.45
CA ASP A 183 -23.58 21.81 -7.62
C ASP A 183 -24.74 21.06 -8.34
N GLY A 184 -26.00 21.32 -7.98
CA GLY A 184 -27.18 20.65 -8.56
C GLY A 184 -27.82 19.62 -7.63
N GLN A 185 -28.50 18.61 -8.22
CA GLN A 185 -29.09 17.50 -7.48
C GLN A 185 -28.07 16.37 -7.30
N ALA A 186 -28.02 15.80 -6.10
CA ALA A 186 -27.19 14.65 -5.77
C ALA A 186 -28.02 13.55 -5.13
N VAL A 187 -27.67 12.30 -5.45
CA VAL A 187 -28.13 11.13 -4.71
C VAL A 187 -27.20 10.93 -3.53
N LYS A 188 -27.72 11.07 -2.31
CA LYS A 188 -26.95 10.98 -1.07
C LYS A 188 -27.33 9.71 -0.33
N LEU A 189 -26.35 8.86 -0.08
CA LEU A 189 -26.43 7.75 0.86
C LEU A 189 -25.90 8.21 2.23
N ASP A 190 -26.77 8.26 3.22
CA ASP A 190 -26.40 8.33 4.63
C ASP A 190 -26.23 6.89 5.15
N LEU A 191 -25.05 6.60 5.70
CA LEU A 191 -24.68 5.26 6.15
C LEU A 191 -25.22 4.93 7.55
N GLY A 192 -25.73 5.90 8.32
CA GLY A 192 -26.22 5.65 9.67
C GLY A 192 -25.22 4.88 10.54
N ASN A 193 -25.62 3.70 11.02
CA ASN A 193 -24.79 2.76 11.79
C ASN A 193 -24.53 1.46 11.00
N SER A 194 -24.00 1.60 9.79
CA SER A 194 -23.75 0.49 8.89
C SER A 194 -22.52 -0.33 9.30
N ARG A 195 -22.49 -1.60 8.88
CA ARG A 195 -21.37 -2.52 9.15
C ARG A 195 -21.03 -3.33 7.90
N VAL A 196 -19.75 -3.51 7.62
CA VAL A 196 -19.25 -4.36 6.54
C VAL A 196 -18.29 -5.39 7.13
N VAL A 197 -18.60 -6.67 6.97
CA VAL A 197 -17.72 -7.78 7.32
C VAL A 197 -17.27 -8.43 6.03
N ALA A 198 -15.96 -8.58 5.82
CA ALA A 198 -15.47 -9.31 4.67
C ALA A 198 -14.24 -10.15 5.02
N ALA A 199 -14.05 -11.21 4.23
CA ALA A 199 -12.92 -12.10 4.34
C ALA A 199 -12.42 -12.49 2.95
N ILE A 200 -11.12 -12.76 2.86
CA ILE A 200 -10.45 -13.33 1.70
C ILE A 200 -9.63 -14.52 2.20
N GLY A 201 -9.94 -15.71 1.68
CA GLY A 201 -9.26 -16.95 2.04
C GLY A 201 -7.88 -17.13 1.40
N GLY A 202 -7.58 -16.38 0.35
CA GLY A 202 -6.25 -16.29 -0.26
C GLY A 202 -6.25 -15.51 -1.56
N ILE A 203 -5.13 -14.86 -1.88
CA ILE A 203 -4.88 -14.22 -3.18
C ILE A 203 -3.70 -14.94 -3.83
N GLY A 204 -3.85 -15.43 -5.05
CA GLY A 204 -2.81 -16.15 -5.79
C GLY A 204 -2.69 -15.67 -7.24
N LEU A 205 -1.75 -16.28 -7.97
CA LEU A 205 -1.55 -16.04 -9.40
C LEU A 205 -1.63 -17.36 -10.16
N ASP A 206 -2.28 -17.34 -11.32
CA ASP A 206 -2.15 -18.36 -12.34
C ASP A 206 -1.35 -17.82 -13.52
N LEU A 207 -0.11 -18.32 -13.63
CA LEU A 207 0.81 -17.96 -14.70
C LEU A 207 0.80 -19.00 -15.84
N ALA A 208 -0.15 -19.93 -15.86
CA ALA A 208 -0.46 -20.74 -17.03
C ALA A 208 -1.31 -19.91 -17.99
N SER A 209 -0.81 -19.71 -19.23
CA SER A 209 -1.53 -18.88 -20.19
C SER A 209 -2.81 -19.56 -20.68
N GLY A 210 -3.93 -18.84 -20.59
CA GLY A 210 -5.25 -19.24 -21.07
C GLY A 210 -5.94 -20.28 -20.19
N ASP A 211 -7.23 -20.55 -20.42
CA ASP A 211 -7.96 -21.58 -19.68
C ASP A 211 -7.52 -23.02 -20.12
N PRO A 212 -7.52 -24.02 -19.21
CA PRO A 212 -7.20 -25.40 -19.54
C PRO A 212 -8.25 -26.01 -20.49
N SER A 213 -7.77 -26.71 -21.53
CA SER A 213 -8.63 -27.23 -22.61
C SER A 213 -9.50 -28.44 -22.23
N ALA A 214 -9.18 -29.12 -21.12
CA ALA A 214 -9.81 -30.38 -20.72
C ALA A 214 -10.84 -30.26 -19.60
N SER A 215 -10.86 -29.16 -18.83
CA SER A 215 -11.78 -28.99 -17.69
C SER A 215 -12.04 -27.50 -17.41
N PRO A 216 -13.29 -27.08 -17.16
CA PRO A 216 -13.58 -25.69 -16.79
C PRO A 216 -12.93 -25.35 -15.44
N VAL A 217 -12.24 -24.21 -15.36
CA VAL A 217 -11.74 -23.67 -14.09
C VAL A 217 -12.95 -23.27 -13.24
N THR A 218 -13.00 -23.79 -12.02
CA THR A 218 -14.03 -23.45 -11.03
C THR A 218 -13.38 -23.17 -9.68
N PRO A 219 -14.09 -22.55 -8.72
CA PRO A 219 -13.58 -22.38 -7.36
C PRO A 219 -13.09 -23.69 -6.72
N ASP A 220 -13.81 -24.79 -6.98
CA ASP A 220 -13.55 -26.11 -6.38
C ASP A 220 -12.54 -26.94 -7.18
N ALA A 221 -12.25 -26.54 -8.42
CA ALA A 221 -11.24 -27.13 -9.29
C ALA A 221 -10.47 -25.99 -10.00
N PRO A 222 -9.56 -25.30 -9.27
CA PRO A 222 -8.78 -24.21 -9.83
C PRO A 222 -7.75 -24.75 -10.83
N ASP A 223 -7.23 -23.87 -11.69
CA ASP A 223 -6.08 -24.20 -12.52
C ASP A 223 -4.81 -24.29 -11.66
N LEU A 224 -4.08 -25.39 -11.79
CA LEU A 224 -2.86 -25.70 -11.05
C LEU A 224 -1.65 -25.96 -11.97
N ARG A 225 -1.75 -25.57 -13.25
CA ARG A 225 -0.67 -25.80 -14.24
C ARG A 225 0.55 -24.91 -13.99
N GLY A 226 0.35 -23.73 -13.38
CA GLY A 226 1.44 -22.81 -13.05
C GLY A 226 2.27 -23.28 -11.85
N PRO A 227 3.61 -23.19 -11.90
CA PRO A 227 4.43 -23.39 -10.70
C PRO A 227 4.04 -22.33 -9.65
N GLY A 228 3.73 -22.76 -8.43
CA GLY A 228 3.29 -21.88 -7.34
C GLY A 228 1.80 -21.49 -7.37
N ALA A 229 0.96 -22.14 -8.17
CA ALA A 229 -0.49 -21.90 -8.21
C ALA A 229 -1.22 -22.23 -6.88
N ASP A 230 -0.56 -22.97 -6.00
CA ASP A 230 -0.98 -23.30 -4.64
C ASP A 230 -0.59 -22.23 -3.61
N LYS A 231 0.30 -21.30 -3.96
CA LYS A 231 0.79 -20.24 -3.07
C LYS A 231 -0.17 -19.07 -2.97
N SER A 232 -0.15 -18.38 -1.83
CA SER A 232 -0.93 -17.19 -1.61
C SER A 232 -0.10 -16.02 -1.07
N PHE A 233 -0.54 -14.79 -1.38
CA PHE A 233 -0.10 -13.58 -0.69
C PHE A 233 -0.60 -13.49 0.76
N GLY A 234 -1.43 -14.45 1.22
CA GLY A 234 -1.99 -14.50 2.56
C GLY A 234 -3.49 -14.20 2.58
N LYS A 235 -4.02 -14.07 3.80
CA LYS A 235 -5.46 -13.95 4.08
C LYS A 235 -5.79 -12.58 4.63
N LEU A 236 -7.02 -12.14 4.39
CA LEU A 236 -7.52 -10.87 4.89
C LEU A 236 -8.86 -11.06 5.58
N ASN A 237 -9.04 -10.44 6.75
CA ASN A 237 -10.32 -10.31 7.42
C ASN A 237 -10.55 -8.86 7.81
N MET A 238 -11.78 -8.37 7.63
CA MET A 238 -12.18 -7.03 8.00
C MET A 238 -13.56 -6.99 8.63
N ASP A 239 -13.72 -6.12 9.63
CA ASP A 239 -15.00 -5.78 10.25
C ASP A 239 -15.04 -4.25 10.41
N LEU A 240 -15.70 -3.57 9.49
CA LEU A 240 -15.81 -2.12 9.45
C LEU A 240 -17.16 -1.68 9.98
N ARG A 241 -17.16 -0.73 10.91
CA ARG A 241 -18.38 0.02 11.29
C ARG A 241 -18.28 1.40 10.67
N LEU A 242 -19.24 1.69 9.80
CA LEU A 242 -19.25 2.84 8.92
C LEU A 242 -20.41 3.77 9.29
N GLY A 243 -20.13 5.07 9.24
CA GLY A 243 -21.14 6.13 9.32
C GLY A 243 -20.82 7.26 8.35
N GLY A 244 -21.55 8.36 8.48
CA GLY A 244 -21.38 9.51 7.58
C GLY A 244 -22.08 9.32 6.24
N THR A 245 -21.59 9.96 5.18
CA THR A 245 -22.34 10.12 3.94
C THR A 245 -21.48 9.97 2.69
N VAL A 246 -22.09 9.46 1.63
CA VAL A 246 -21.56 9.45 0.27
C VAL A 246 -22.61 10.05 -0.64
N SER A 247 -22.27 11.09 -1.41
CA SER A 247 -23.19 11.66 -2.39
C SER A 247 -22.61 11.63 -3.79
N VAL A 248 -23.45 11.27 -4.76
CA VAL A 248 -23.12 11.19 -6.17
C VAL A 248 -23.95 12.22 -6.93
N SER A 249 -23.29 13.09 -7.69
CA SER A 249 -23.91 14.07 -8.58
C SER A 249 -23.27 14.02 -9.95
N SER A 250 -23.93 14.59 -10.96
CA SER A 250 -23.26 14.86 -12.24
C SER A 250 -22.22 15.97 -12.10
N GLY A 251 -21.18 15.95 -12.91
CA GLY A 251 -20.21 17.03 -13.08
C GLY A 251 -18.76 16.58 -12.98
N GLY A 252 -17.98 16.80 -14.03
CA GLY A 252 -16.57 16.45 -14.07
C GLY A 252 -15.63 17.48 -13.47
N ALA A 253 -14.32 17.22 -13.55
CA ALA A 253 -13.27 18.23 -13.35
C ALA A 253 -13.37 19.30 -14.44
N SER A 254 -13.76 18.89 -15.64
CA SER A 254 -14.19 19.76 -16.74
C SER A 254 -15.24 19.01 -17.55
N GLY A 255 -16.32 19.66 -17.97
CA GLY A 255 -17.33 19.04 -18.83
C GLY A 255 -18.32 18.13 -18.10
N SER A 256 -18.73 17.06 -18.77
CA SER A 256 -19.60 16.04 -18.18
C SER A 256 -18.78 15.11 -17.29
N GLY A 257 -19.42 14.36 -16.41
CA GLY A 257 -18.70 13.49 -15.49
C GLY A 257 -19.56 13.04 -14.33
N LEU A 258 -18.95 12.23 -13.45
CA LEU A 258 -19.51 11.87 -12.16
C LEU A 258 -18.71 12.54 -11.04
N ARG A 259 -19.40 13.17 -10.10
CA ARG A 259 -18.79 13.70 -8.87
C ARG A 259 -19.24 12.88 -7.67
N VAL A 260 -18.27 12.37 -6.92
CA VAL A 260 -18.48 11.61 -5.70
C VAL A 260 -17.91 12.40 -4.53
N ARG A 261 -18.80 12.90 -3.67
CA ARG A 261 -18.42 13.55 -2.41
C ARG A 261 -18.54 12.56 -1.27
N THR A 262 -17.47 12.43 -0.50
CA THR A 262 -17.38 11.50 0.63
C THR A 262 -17.19 12.28 1.92
N ASP A 263 -17.89 11.85 2.97
CA ASP A 263 -17.68 12.24 4.36
C ASP A 263 -17.99 11.01 5.21
N VAL A 264 -17.14 9.99 5.11
CA VAL A 264 -17.33 8.68 5.70
C VAL A 264 -16.54 8.59 7.00
N SER A 265 -17.19 8.13 8.07
CA SER A 265 -16.52 7.83 9.33
C SER A 265 -16.37 6.32 9.51
N ILE A 266 -15.26 5.93 10.11
CA ILE A 266 -14.95 4.56 10.52
C ILE A 266 -14.80 4.57 12.04
N SER A 267 -15.41 3.61 12.72
CA SER A 267 -15.34 3.52 14.17
C SER A 267 -15.14 2.07 14.63
N ASN A 268 -14.35 1.86 15.70
CA ASN A 268 -14.19 0.57 16.37
C ASN A 268 -14.12 -0.64 15.41
N SER A 269 -13.32 -0.50 14.37
CA SER A 269 -13.21 -1.46 13.28
C SER A 269 -11.98 -2.35 13.46
N LEU A 270 -11.97 -3.47 12.75
CA LEU A 270 -10.89 -4.45 12.76
C LEU A 270 -10.37 -4.66 11.34
N PHE A 271 -9.05 -4.71 11.20
CA PHE A 271 -8.38 -5.21 10.02
C PHE A 271 -7.34 -6.25 10.45
N GLN A 272 -7.33 -7.41 9.81
CA GLN A 272 -6.35 -8.46 10.07
C GLN A 272 -5.86 -9.07 8.76
N TYR A 273 -4.57 -8.90 8.50
CA TYR A 273 -3.84 -9.74 7.55
C TYR A 273 -3.25 -10.93 8.29
N GLN A 274 -3.27 -12.11 7.65
CA GLN A 274 -2.75 -13.34 8.23
C GLN A 274 -1.91 -14.12 7.23
N ASP A 275 -0.79 -14.60 7.74
CA ASP A 275 0.18 -15.52 7.15
C ASP A 275 0.46 -16.63 8.20
N GLU A 276 1.71 -16.98 8.54
CA GLU A 276 2.00 -17.79 9.73
C GLU A 276 1.67 -17.07 11.05
N GLY A 277 1.86 -15.75 11.07
CA GLY A 277 1.47 -14.83 12.13
C GLY A 277 0.34 -13.89 11.70
N ILE A 278 0.08 -12.84 12.47
CA ILE A 278 -0.94 -11.85 12.18
C ILE A 278 -0.40 -10.42 12.18
N LEU A 279 -0.92 -9.61 11.26
CA LEU A 279 -0.83 -8.16 11.30
C LEU A 279 -2.25 -7.65 11.57
N ARG A 280 -2.51 -7.19 12.79
CA ARG A 280 -3.87 -6.82 13.23
C ARG A 280 -3.93 -5.40 13.74
N ALA A 281 -4.80 -4.60 13.14
CA ALA A 281 -5.17 -3.29 13.61
C ALA A 281 -6.53 -3.37 14.33
N GLU A 282 -6.48 -3.18 15.64
CA GLU A 282 -7.65 -3.10 16.52
C GLU A 282 -8.08 -1.65 16.71
N ASN A 283 -9.36 -1.44 17.00
CA ASN A 283 -9.96 -0.12 17.21
C ASN A 283 -9.60 0.85 16.08
N PHE A 284 -9.65 0.37 14.83
CA PHE A 284 -9.48 1.21 13.67
C PHE A 284 -10.62 2.22 13.62
N SER A 285 -10.27 3.50 13.61
CA SER A 285 -11.22 4.60 13.52
C SER A 285 -10.66 5.72 12.66
N GLY A 286 -11.51 6.53 12.06
CA GLY A 286 -11.06 7.62 11.21
C GLY A 286 -12.18 8.28 10.42
N THR A 287 -11.79 9.20 9.55
CA THR A 287 -12.68 9.88 8.59
C THR A 287 -12.00 10.00 7.24
N LEU A 288 -12.74 9.73 6.16
CA LEU A 288 -12.37 10.05 4.79
C LEU A 288 -13.32 11.13 4.27
N ARG A 289 -12.78 12.30 3.94
CA ARG A 289 -13.57 13.47 3.58
C ARG A 289 -13.04 14.19 2.34
N SER A 290 -13.94 14.58 1.45
CA SER A 290 -13.68 15.53 0.37
C SER A 290 -14.82 16.55 0.30
N LEU A 291 -14.49 17.83 0.37
CA LEU A 291 -15.46 18.94 0.31
C LEU A 291 -15.87 19.24 -1.14
N ASN A 292 -14.93 19.20 -2.07
CA ASN A 292 -15.21 19.43 -3.49
C ASN A 292 -15.60 18.15 -4.23
N GLY A 293 -15.33 16.98 -3.64
CA GLY A 293 -15.60 15.67 -4.23
C GLY A 293 -14.51 15.21 -5.20
N LEU A 294 -14.52 13.92 -5.49
CA LEU A 294 -13.71 13.27 -6.51
C LEU A 294 -14.51 13.26 -7.80
N THR A 295 -13.92 13.65 -8.92
CA THR A 295 -14.54 13.57 -10.24
C THR A 295 -14.04 12.33 -10.98
N LEU A 296 -14.91 11.66 -11.72
CA LEU A 296 -14.61 10.58 -12.64
C LEU A 296 -15.01 11.05 -14.04
N ASP A 297 -14.02 11.16 -14.92
CA ASP A 297 -14.17 11.73 -16.27
C ASP A 297 -13.48 10.85 -17.32
N LEU A 298 -14.06 10.75 -18.52
CA LEU A 298 -13.43 10.18 -19.70
C LEU A 298 -12.76 11.29 -20.51
N VAL A 299 -11.43 11.29 -20.52
CA VAL A 299 -10.61 12.36 -21.13
C VAL A 299 -9.75 11.78 -22.24
N GLN A 300 -9.27 12.63 -23.14
CA GLN A 300 -8.33 12.25 -24.20
C GLN A 300 -7.18 13.25 -24.28
N ASP A 301 -5.98 12.72 -24.54
CA ASP A 301 -4.81 13.51 -24.88
C ASP A 301 -4.04 12.91 -26.08
N ALA A 302 -2.81 13.37 -26.31
CA ALA A 302 -1.96 12.89 -27.39
C ALA A 302 -1.64 11.38 -27.31
N ASN A 303 -1.75 10.77 -26.13
CA ASN A 303 -1.46 9.35 -25.90
C ASN A 303 -2.73 8.48 -25.94
N GLY A 304 -3.90 9.08 -26.20
CA GLY A 304 -5.18 8.39 -26.32
C GLY A 304 -6.14 8.71 -25.18
N SER A 305 -7.27 7.98 -25.15
CA SER A 305 -8.33 8.18 -24.16
C SER A 305 -8.03 7.45 -22.86
N PHE A 306 -8.47 8.02 -21.74
CA PHE A 306 -8.24 7.52 -20.39
C PHE A 306 -9.39 7.86 -19.44
N VAL A 307 -9.46 7.14 -18.34
CA VAL A 307 -10.35 7.45 -17.21
C VAL A 307 -9.57 8.31 -16.23
N GLN A 308 -10.02 9.52 -15.95
CA GLN A 308 -9.44 10.41 -14.97
C GLN A 308 -10.23 10.39 -13.68
N ILE A 309 -9.53 10.22 -12.56
CA ILE A 309 -10.02 10.52 -11.23
C ILE A 309 -9.27 11.78 -10.76
N ALA A 310 -9.97 12.87 -10.47
CA ALA A 310 -9.35 14.11 -9.99
C ALA A 310 -10.05 14.61 -8.73
N PHE A 311 -9.33 15.32 -7.87
CA PHE A 311 -9.89 15.89 -6.64
C PHE A 311 -9.11 17.12 -6.22
N ALA A 312 -9.83 18.19 -5.84
CA ALA A 312 -9.20 19.41 -5.34
C ALA A 312 -8.77 19.28 -3.87
N ASP A 313 -9.49 18.45 -3.11
CA ASP A 313 -9.19 18.16 -1.72
C ASP A 313 -9.59 16.72 -1.35
N LEU A 314 -8.74 16.09 -0.54
CA LEU A 314 -9.04 14.81 0.10
C LEU A 314 -8.30 14.73 1.43
N LYS A 315 -9.07 14.58 2.52
CA LYS A 315 -8.54 14.42 3.87
C LYS A 315 -8.82 13.02 4.39
N LEU A 316 -7.76 12.33 4.80
CA LEU A 316 -7.82 11.07 5.52
C LEU A 316 -7.27 11.28 6.92
N ASN A 317 -8.12 11.10 7.93
CA ASN A 317 -7.67 10.93 9.30
C ASN A 317 -7.94 9.49 9.73
N ALA A 318 -6.95 8.80 10.27
CA ALA A 318 -7.07 7.43 10.72
C ALA A 318 -6.26 7.21 12.00
N THR A 319 -6.74 6.32 12.85
CA THR A 319 -6.05 5.84 14.04
C THR A 319 -6.21 4.33 14.11
N LEU A 320 -5.09 3.61 14.17
CA LEU A 320 -5.04 2.20 14.50
C LEU A 320 -4.83 2.12 16.02
N GLY A 321 -5.88 1.93 16.80
CA GLY A 321 -5.81 2.04 18.27
C GLY A 321 -5.00 0.94 18.96
N GLY A 322 -4.79 -0.20 18.32
CA GLY A 322 -3.89 -1.26 18.78
C GLY A 322 -3.30 -2.04 17.62
N LEU A 323 -2.01 -1.87 17.36
CA LEU A 323 -1.32 -2.62 16.30
C LEU A 323 -0.56 -3.82 16.88
N ILE A 324 -0.85 -5.02 16.35
CA ILE A 324 -0.18 -6.27 16.73
C ILE A 324 0.58 -6.80 15.52
N LEU A 325 1.86 -7.14 15.75
CA LEU A 325 2.77 -7.70 14.75
C LEU A 325 3.21 -9.10 15.21
N GLY A 326 2.77 -10.12 14.50
CA GLY A 326 3.15 -11.51 14.72
C GLY A 326 2.16 -12.30 15.56
N ASN A 327 2.55 -12.76 16.75
CA ASN A 327 1.65 -13.57 17.58
C ASN A 327 0.51 -12.69 18.17
N PRO A 328 -0.77 -13.11 18.11
CA PRO A 328 -1.89 -12.39 18.73
C PRO A 328 -1.77 -12.12 20.24
N THR A 329 -0.91 -12.87 20.95
CA THR A 329 -0.62 -12.66 22.37
C THR A 329 0.56 -11.72 22.61
N ASN A 330 1.23 -11.23 21.55
CA ASN A 330 2.29 -10.25 21.70
C ASN A 330 1.75 -8.96 22.30
N GLN A 331 2.64 -8.21 22.95
CA GLN A 331 2.37 -6.83 23.33
C GLN A 331 2.00 -6.01 22.09
N LYS A 332 1.29 -4.90 22.27
CA LYS A 332 0.91 -4.01 21.17
C LYS A 332 2.05 -3.05 20.87
N LEU A 333 2.09 -2.54 19.65
CA LEU A 333 2.92 -1.37 19.34
C LEU A 333 2.47 -0.12 20.10
N GLY A 334 1.19 -0.10 20.50
CA GLY A 334 0.44 1.10 20.86
C GLY A 334 -0.53 1.46 19.74
N SER A 335 -0.69 2.76 19.47
CA SER A 335 -1.54 3.28 18.38
C SER A 335 -0.76 4.05 17.31
N LEU A 336 -1.21 3.94 16.06
CA LEU A 336 -0.67 4.67 14.91
C LEU A 336 -1.74 5.66 14.42
N GLY A 337 -1.45 6.96 14.50
CA GLY A 337 -2.25 8.04 13.93
C GLY A 337 -1.73 8.46 12.56
N ILE A 338 -2.65 8.71 11.63
CA ILE A 338 -2.38 9.15 10.26
C ILE A 338 -3.31 10.33 9.98
N ASP A 339 -2.76 11.47 9.57
CA ASP A 339 -3.51 12.62 9.05
C ASP A 339 -2.90 13.04 7.71
N LEU A 340 -3.56 12.66 6.61
CA LEU A 340 -3.17 12.99 5.24
C LEU A 340 -4.12 14.04 4.68
N ASN A 341 -3.55 15.08 4.11
CA ASN A 341 -4.29 16.21 3.58
C ASN A 341 -3.79 16.56 2.18
N PHE A 342 -4.52 16.08 1.17
CA PHE A 342 -4.28 16.39 -0.23
C PHE A 342 -5.07 17.65 -0.59
N VAL A 343 -4.38 18.62 -1.19
CA VAL A 343 -4.96 19.91 -1.57
C VAL A 343 -4.32 20.39 -2.86
N ASP A 344 -5.10 20.87 -3.80
CA ASP A 344 -4.60 21.57 -4.98
C ASP A 344 -4.13 22.99 -4.64
N ASP A 345 -3.02 23.44 -5.25
CA ASP A 345 -2.52 24.81 -5.08
C ASP A 345 -2.55 25.64 -6.38
N GLY A 346 -3.22 25.12 -7.41
CA GLY A 346 -3.29 25.70 -8.75
C GLY A 346 -2.11 25.33 -9.65
N SER A 347 -0.89 25.25 -9.11
CA SER A 347 0.29 24.78 -9.84
C SER A 347 0.44 23.25 -9.80
N ARG A 348 -0.04 22.64 -8.72
CA ARG A 348 -0.04 21.20 -8.47
C ARG A 348 -1.47 20.74 -8.25
N ARG A 349 -1.81 19.64 -8.91
CA ARG A 349 -3.14 19.03 -8.87
C ARG A 349 -3.05 17.59 -8.40
N ASN A 350 -4.13 17.10 -7.81
CA ASN A 350 -4.26 15.70 -7.45
C ASN A 350 -5.11 14.96 -8.49
N SER A 351 -4.51 13.97 -9.15
CA SER A 351 -5.21 13.16 -10.14
C SER A 351 -4.55 11.81 -10.39
N ILE A 352 -5.38 10.87 -10.83
CA ILE A 352 -5.02 9.54 -11.29
C ILE A 352 -5.67 9.35 -12.66
N ALA A 353 -4.88 9.17 -13.71
CA ALA A 353 -5.37 8.92 -15.07
C ALA A 353 -5.04 7.49 -15.49
N LEU A 354 -6.09 6.65 -15.61
CA LEU A 354 -5.99 5.24 -15.95
C LEU A 354 -6.13 5.03 -17.46
N ARG A 355 -5.11 4.41 -18.07
CA ARG A 355 -5.04 4.10 -19.49
C ARG A 355 -5.00 2.59 -19.72
N PRO A 356 -5.66 2.12 -20.79
CA PRO A 356 -5.45 0.75 -21.23
C PRO A 356 -4.06 0.63 -21.87
N GLY A 357 -3.38 -0.48 -21.59
CA GLY A 357 -1.96 -0.64 -21.88
C GLY A 357 -1.11 -0.40 -20.64
N GLY A 358 0.09 -0.97 -20.63
CA GLY A 358 0.99 -1.05 -19.48
C GLY A 358 2.42 -1.02 -20.00
N ASP A 359 3.31 -1.83 -19.44
CA ASP A 359 4.67 -1.90 -19.97
C ASP A 359 4.67 -2.32 -21.45
N PRO A 360 5.32 -1.57 -22.36
CA PRO A 360 5.27 -1.83 -23.78
C PRO A 360 5.66 -3.25 -24.20
N ASN A 361 6.43 -3.97 -23.38
CA ASN A 361 6.99 -5.28 -23.70
C ASN A 361 6.16 -6.48 -23.22
N SER A 362 5.12 -6.28 -22.38
CA SER A 362 4.40 -7.39 -21.72
C SER A 362 3.09 -7.94 -22.36
N GLY A 363 2.68 -7.60 -23.60
CA GLY A 363 1.35 -7.94 -24.18
C GLY A 363 0.45 -6.79 -24.77
N LEU A 364 -0.88 -6.84 -24.61
CA LEU A 364 -1.84 -5.80 -25.10
C LEU A 364 -2.96 -5.43 -24.10
N THR A 365 -3.31 -6.33 -23.17
CA THR A 365 -4.24 -6.05 -22.06
C THR A 365 -3.41 -5.69 -20.84
N ARG A 366 -3.48 -4.48 -20.27
CA ARG A 366 -2.65 -4.04 -19.14
C ARG A 366 -3.20 -2.73 -18.55
N LEU A 367 -2.64 -2.26 -17.42
CA LEU A 367 -3.02 -0.99 -16.79
C LEU A 367 -1.83 -0.02 -16.68
N THR A 368 -2.02 1.23 -17.11
CA THR A 368 -1.11 2.35 -16.87
C THR A 368 -1.84 3.41 -16.07
N ALA A 369 -1.19 3.97 -15.06
CA ALA A 369 -1.70 5.08 -14.28
C ALA A 369 -0.72 6.25 -14.36
N ASP A 370 -1.14 7.38 -14.94
CA ASP A 370 -0.43 8.64 -14.78
C ASP A 370 -0.92 9.29 -13.47
N LEU A 371 0.02 9.62 -12.59
CA LEU A 371 -0.24 10.14 -11.26
C LEU A 371 0.22 11.58 -11.14
N SER A 372 -0.54 12.37 -10.39
CA SER A 372 -0.15 13.68 -9.88
C SER A 372 -0.67 13.80 -8.45
N TRP A 373 0.17 14.24 -7.52
CA TRP A 373 -0.25 14.45 -6.13
C TRP A 373 0.39 15.70 -5.54
N ASN A 374 -0.33 16.29 -4.59
CA ASN A 374 0.10 17.37 -3.73
C ASN A 374 -0.55 17.20 -2.36
N MET A 375 0.26 16.80 -1.39
CA MET A 375 -0.10 16.63 0.00
C MET A 375 0.60 17.70 0.82
N ALA A 376 -0.17 18.42 1.63
CA ALA A 376 0.31 19.54 2.41
C ALA A 376 -0.12 19.42 3.87
N ASN A 377 0.79 19.78 4.78
CA ASN A 377 0.52 19.89 6.22
C ASN A 377 -0.11 18.62 6.82
N SER A 378 0.47 17.47 6.49
CA SER A 378 0.06 16.15 6.99
C SER A 378 0.89 15.75 8.20
N ALA A 379 0.46 14.73 8.94
CA ALA A 379 1.17 14.22 10.09
C ALA A 379 0.99 12.70 10.26
N VAL A 380 1.99 12.07 10.86
CA VAL A 380 1.91 10.68 11.33
C VAL A 380 2.33 10.67 12.79
N SER A 381 1.60 9.94 13.64
CA SER A 381 1.94 9.81 15.04
C SER A 381 2.01 8.37 15.49
N LEU A 382 2.99 8.08 16.36
CA LEU A 382 3.08 6.83 17.09
C LEU A 382 2.78 7.16 18.54
N THR A 383 1.85 6.44 19.16
CA THR A 383 1.56 6.57 20.59
C THR A 383 1.77 5.24 21.27
N ASP A 384 2.75 5.17 22.15
CA ASP A 384 2.98 4.02 23.02
C ASP A 384 2.69 4.42 24.47
N ASN A 385 2.03 3.55 25.22
CA ASN A 385 1.72 3.74 26.64
C ASN A 385 1.04 5.11 26.96
N GLY A 386 0.32 5.68 26.00
CA GLY A 386 -0.32 7.00 26.10
C GLY A 386 0.57 8.22 25.77
N ASN A 387 1.85 8.01 25.44
CA ASN A 387 2.80 9.05 25.04
C ASN A 387 2.99 9.06 23.52
N SER A 388 2.83 10.23 22.89
CA SER A 388 2.86 10.32 21.43
C SER A 388 4.13 10.97 20.89
N MET A 389 4.65 10.45 19.79
CA MET A 389 5.60 11.11 18.89
C MET A 389 4.90 11.45 17.58
N TRP A 390 5.19 12.62 17.00
CA TRP A 390 4.54 13.14 15.80
C TRP A 390 5.59 13.53 14.76
N PHE A 391 5.54 12.91 13.59
CA PHE A 391 6.15 13.41 12.36
C PHE A 391 5.25 14.51 11.82
N SER A 392 5.66 15.76 11.99
CA SER A 392 4.79 16.92 11.77
C SER A 392 5.13 17.65 10.47
N GLY A 393 4.11 18.23 9.85
CA GLY A 393 4.29 19.09 8.67
C GLY A 393 4.78 18.31 7.44
N LEU A 394 4.36 17.05 7.30
CA LEU A 394 4.65 16.24 6.12
C LEU A 394 4.06 16.92 4.89
N ARG A 395 4.92 17.15 3.90
CA ARG A 395 4.57 17.73 2.61
C ARG A 395 5.17 16.84 1.53
N THR A 396 4.41 16.50 0.52
CA THR A 396 4.93 15.82 -0.67
C THR A 396 4.15 16.20 -1.90
N TYR A 397 4.86 16.29 -3.01
CA TYR A 397 4.25 16.49 -4.31
C TYR A 397 5.06 15.77 -5.37
N GLY A 398 4.40 15.44 -6.47
CA GLY A 398 5.07 14.80 -7.57
C GLY A 398 4.11 14.37 -8.65
N SER A 399 4.71 13.77 -9.67
CA SER A 399 4.00 13.17 -10.79
C SER A 399 4.83 12.07 -11.41
N GLY A 400 4.18 11.15 -12.10
CA GLY A 400 4.88 10.10 -12.84
C GLY A 400 3.92 9.09 -13.40
N GLN A 401 4.47 8.00 -13.93
CA GLN A 401 3.68 6.92 -14.49
C GLN A 401 3.96 5.61 -13.76
N LEU A 402 2.90 4.89 -13.44
CA LEU A 402 2.94 3.51 -12.98
C LEU A 402 2.36 2.58 -14.03
N THR A 403 2.88 1.35 -14.13
CA THR A 403 2.22 0.26 -14.86
C THR A 403 1.94 -0.90 -13.93
N LEU A 404 0.85 -1.62 -14.17
CA LEU A 404 0.50 -2.85 -13.47
C LEU A 404 0.24 -3.93 -14.51
N ASP A 405 1.02 -5.01 -14.42
CA ASP A 405 1.05 -6.09 -15.38
C ASP A 405 1.16 -7.44 -14.65
N ILE A 406 0.49 -8.50 -15.11
CA ILE A 406 0.82 -9.87 -14.71
C ILE A 406 1.83 -10.41 -15.72
N THR A 407 3.04 -10.71 -15.26
CA THR A 407 4.16 -11.09 -16.13
C THR A 407 4.67 -12.49 -15.84
N ARG A 408 5.26 -13.07 -16.89
CA ARG A 408 6.01 -14.32 -16.81
C ARG A 408 7.36 -14.14 -17.48
N SER A 409 8.40 -14.64 -16.83
CA SER A 409 9.75 -14.75 -17.34
C SER A 409 9.84 -15.89 -18.35
N CYS A 410 10.63 -15.68 -19.39
CA CYS A 410 11.05 -16.74 -20.29
C CYS A 410 12.55 -16.90 -20.17
N ALA A 411 12.99 -17.88 -19.38
CA ALA A 411 14.40 -18.22 -19.17
C ALA A 411 15.12 -18.77 -20.44
N GLY A 412 14.67 -18.43 -21.65
CA GLY A 412 15.17 -18.98 -22.92
C GLY A 412 14.65 -18.33 -24.21
N GLY A 413 14.37 -17.03 -24.23
CA GLY A 413 13.99 -16.28 -25.45
C GLY A 413 12.53 -15.80 -25.47
N ALA A 414 12.23 -14.84 -26.35
CA ALA A 414 10.90 -14.22 -26.44
C ALA A 414 9.85 -15.19 -27.01
N ALA A 415 8.73 -15.35 -26.32
CA ALA A 415 7.54 -16.06 -26.80
C ALA A 415 6.28 -15.23 -26.53
N THR A 416 5.16 -15.56 -27.17
CA THR A 416 3.88 -14.89 -26.94
C THR A 416 3.51 -14.97 -25.45
N GLY A 417 3.45 -13.82 -24.77
CA GLY A 417 3.09 -13.72 -23.35
C GLY A 417 4.27 -13.55 -22.37
N CYS A 418 5.53 -13.56 -22.82
CA CYS A 418 6.68 -13.37 -21.93
C CYS A 418 7.81 -12.55 -22.57
N TYR A 419 8.60 -11.86 -21.75
CA TYR A 419 9.74 -11.06 -22.20
C TYR A 419 11.00 -11.41 -21.41
N ALA A 420 12.02 -11.91 -22.12
CA ALA A 420 13.31 -12.31 -21.53
C ALA A 420 14.30 -11.14 -21.39
N GLY A 421 13.98 -9.96 -21.94
CA GLY A 421 14.95 -8.89 -22.09
C GLY A 421 15.99 -9.18 -23.18
N THR A 422 16.89 -8.22 -23.43
CA THR A 422 18.13 -8.46 -24.19
C THR A 422 19.23 -9.06 -23.31
N GLN A 423 19.18 -8.81 -22.01
CA GLN A 423 20.01 -9.45 -21.00
C GLN A 423 19.19 -10.55 -20.32
N SER A 424 19.57 -11.82 -20.53
CA SER A 424 18.87 -12.97 -19.96
C SER A 424 19.39 -13.40 -18.59
N ASP A 425 20.59 -12.95 -18.19
CA ASP A 425 21.15 -13.26 -16.87
C ASP A 425 20.48 -12.40 -15.79
N MET A 426 19.50 -13.00 -15.10
CA MET A 426 18.77 -12.38 -14.00
C MET A 426 19.69 -12.00 -12.83
N SER A 427 20.92 -12.50 -12.77
CA SER A 427 21.88 -12.17 -11.72
C SER A 427 22.65 -10.86 -11.95
N LYS A 428 22.36 -10.12 -13.04
CA LYS A 428 23.02 -8.85 -13.40
C LYS A 428 22.13 -7.64 -13.14
N GLY A 429 22.74 -6.49 -12.80
CA GLY A 429 22.00 -5.25 -12.55
C GLY A 429 21.37 -4.65 -13.82
N ASN A 430 21.94 -4.95 -14.99
CA ASN A 430 21.39 -4.56 -16.28
C ASN A 430 20.37 -5.57 -16.86
N TYR A 431 19.85 -6.49 -16.04
CA TYR A 431 18.74 -7.35 -16.44
C TYR A 431 17.55 -6.48 -16.84
N ASN A 432 17.00 -6.73 -18.03
CA ASN A 432 15.88 -5.98 -18.57
C ASN A 432 14.69 -6.87 -18.95
N GLY A 433 14.70 -8.16 -18.59
CA GLY A 433 13.54 -9.02 -18.76
C GLY A 433 12.49 -8.85 -17.66
N HIS A 434 11.44 -9.67 -17.72
CA HIS A 434 10.41 -9.73 -16.67
C HIS A 434 10.62 -10.90 -15.72
N PHE A 435 10.20 -10.70 -14.48
CA PHE A 435 10.07 -11.77 -13.49
C PHE A 435 8.66 -12.38 -13.53
N ASP A 436 8.53 -13.57 -12.97
CA ASP A 436 7.23 -14.20 -12.75
C ASP A 436 6.48 -13.47 -11.63
N GLY A 437 5.28 -12.96 -11.90
CA GLY A 437 4.40 -12.42 -10.87
C GLY A 437 3.58 -11.18 -11.28
N LEU A 438 3.04 -10.51 -10.26
CA LEU A 438 2.38 -9.20 -10.39
C LEU A 438 3.45 -8.12 -10.41
N ARG A 439 3.64 -7.50 -11.57
CA ARG A 439 4.65 -6.47 -11.81
C ARG A 439 4.05 -5.07 -11.69
N LEU A 440 4.75 -4.23 -10.93
CA LEU A 440 4.54 -2.79 -10.88
C LEU A 440 5.76 -2.09 -11.49
N GLY A 441 5.54 -1.37 -12.59
CA GLY A 441 6.55 -0.55 -13.26
C GLY A 441 6.48 0.90 -12.80
N LEU A 442 7.63 1.56 -12.67
CA LEU A 442 7.80 2.97 -12.30
C LEU A 442 8.55 3.66 -13.42
N ASN A 443 7.95 4.69 -14.00
CA ASN A 443 8.54 5.47 -15.08
C ASN A 443 8.47 6.96 -14.76
N ASN A 444 9.65 7.56 -14.62
CA ASN A 444 9.84 8.98 -14.31
C ASN A 444 8.96 9.48 -13.17
N LEU A 445 8.88 8.71 -12.08
CA LEU A 445 8.19 9.15 -10.87
C LEU A 445 9.04 10.22 -10.18
N LYS A 446 8.75 11.48 -10.50
CA LYS A 446 9.45 12.64 -10.00
C LYS A 446 8.69 13.21 -8.81
N GLY A 447 9.33 13.25 -7.66
CA GLY A 447 8.72 13.72 -6.43
C GLY A 447 9.67 14.51 -5.55
N SER A 448 9.08 15.21 -4.60
CA SER A 448 9.77 15.82 -3.48
C SER A 448 8.95 15.58 -2.22
N TYR A 449 9.62 15.38 -1.09
CA TYR A 449 8.99 15.41 0.22
C TYR A 449 9.84 16.17 1.23
N SER A 450 9.18 16.70 2.26
CA SER A 450 9.81 17.27 3.44
C SER A 450 8.91 17.18 4.66
N PHE A 451 9.49 17.31 5.85
CA PHE A 451 8.75 17.46 7.10
C PHE A 451 9.42 18.49 8.02
N ASP A 452 8.65 19.06 8.94
CA ASP A 452 9.15 20.11 9.85
C ASP A 452 10.06 19.52 10.93
N GLY A 453 9.77 18.30 11.36
CA GLY A 453 10.55 17.56 12.33
C GLY A 453 9.67 16.65 13.19
N LEU A 454 10.25 16.21 14.31
CA LEU A 454 9.56 15.39 15.31
C LEU A 454 9.00 16.28 16.43
N ARG A 455 7.83 15.94 16.96
CA ARG A 455 7.28 16.51 18.21
C ARG A 455 6.98 15.37 19.17
N VAL A 456 7.21 15.56 20.46
CA VAL A 456 7.00 14.54 21.49
C VAL A 456 6.00 15.05 22.54
N GLY A 457 5.10 14.17 22.98
CA GLY A 457 4.02 14.44 23.94
C GLY A 457 2.73 14.93 23.27
N SER A 458 2.76 16.06 22.58
CA SER A 458 1.57 16.61 21.90
C SER A 458 1.87 17.12 20.50
N ALA A 459 0.85 17.17 19.64
CA ALA A 459 0.95 17.70 18.28
C ALA A 459 1.38 19.18 18.22
N ASN A 460 1.20 19.93 19.33
CA ASN A 460 1.56 21.34 19.45
C ASN A 460 2.88 21.57 20.20
N ALA A 461 3.57 20.52 20.67
CA ALA A 461 4.84 20.64 21.38
C ALA A 461 5.93 21.17 20.44
N PRO A 462 6.94 21.94 20.90
CA PRO A 462 8.04 22.41 20.06
C PRO A 462 8.71 21.29 19.26
N LEU A 463 9.23 21.62 18.07
CA LEU A 463 10.01 20.68 17.26
C LEU A 463 11.24 20.22 18.06
N GLN A 464 11.54 18.94 17.95
CA GLN A 464 12.65 18.29 18.62
C GLN A 464 13.86 18.30 17.69
N GLY A 465 15.04 18.60 18.24
CA GLY A 465 16.30 18.26 17.60
C GLY A 465 16.51 16.74 17.56
N GLY A 466 17.46 16.26 16.75
CA GLY A 466 17.75 14.83 16.63
C GLY A 466 17.01 14.12 15.49
N THR A 467 16.40 14.87 14.56
CA THR A 467 15.91 14.31 13.29
C THR A 467 17.04 13.66 12.48
N GLU A 468 18.30 14.01 12.74
CA GLU A 468 19.49 13.37 12.17
C GLU A 468 19.58 11.88 12.50
N LEU A 469 19.02 11.44 13.64
CA LEU A 469 19.00 10.02 14.01
C LEU A 469 18.14 9.19 13.03
N LEU A 470 17.18 9.82 12.36
CA LEU A 470 16.32 9.15 11.37
C LEU A 470 17.09 8.80 10.08
N VAL A 471 18.20 9.49 9.79
CA VAL A 471 19.04 9.20 8.62
C VAL A 471 19.67 7.80 8.72
N LEU A 472 19.89 7.28 9.94
CA LEU A 472 20.35 5.90 10.16
C LEU A 472 19.32 4.87 9.69
N MET A 473 18.05 5.26 9.63
CA MET A 473 16.95 4.47 9.08
C MET A 473 16.65 4.85 7.62
N GLU A 474 17.55 5.60 6.96
CA GLU A 474 17.41 6.10 5.58
C GLU A 474 16.19 7.03 5.38
N ILE A 475 15.72 7.68 6.45
CA ILE A 475 14.67 8.70 6.41
C ILE A 475 15.31 10.08 6.45
N PHE A 476 15.16 10.86 5.38
CA PHE A 476 15.77 12.18 5.23
C PHE A 476 14.76 13.30 5.50
N PRO A 477 15.11 14.39 6.23
CA PRO A 477 14.22 15.53 6.46
C PRO A 477 13.60 16.15 5.20
N ALA A 478 14.33 16.12 4.09
CA ALA A 478 13.87 16.52 2.78
C ALA A 478 14.54 15.67 1.70
N TYR A 479 13.78 15.30 0.67
CA TYR A 479 14.29 14.49 -0.43
C TYR A 479 13.62 14.86 -1.74
N ASP A 480 14.43 15.22 -2.74
CA ASP A 480 14.01 15.29 -4.14
C ASP A 480 14.48 14.02 -4.85
N PHE A 481 13.64 13.44 -5.71
CA PHE A 481 13.96 12.20 -6.42
C PHE A 481 13.26 12.10 -7.77
N THR A 482 13.90 11.37 -8.69
CA THR A 482 13.25 10.75 -9.84
C THR A 482 13.45 9.25 -9.74
N LEU A 483 12.35 8.49 -9.62
CA LEU A 483 12.37 7.04 -9.48
C LEU A 483 11.93 6.38 -10.79
N ASN A 484 12.76 5.44 -11.25
CA ASN A 484 12.48 4.51 -12.33
C ASN A 484 12.72 3.08 -11.84
N GLY A 485 12.07 2.11 -12.47
CA GLY A 485 12.33 0.70 -12.18
C GLY A 485 11.09 -0.17 -12.17
N GLN A 486 11.18 -1.29 -11.48
CA GLN A 486 10.09 -2.26 -11.36
C GLN A 486 10.22 -3.06 -10.07
N ILE A 487 9.08 -3.50 -9.56
CA ILE A 487 8.98 -4.58 -8.58
C ILE A 487 8.01 -5.62 -9.09
N THR A 488 8.35 -6.90 -8.95
CA THR A 488 7.47 -8.02 -9.28
C THR A 488 7.24 -8.86 -8.05
N LEU A 489 5.97 -9.04 -7.70
CA LEU A 489 5.50 -9.75 -6.52
C LEU A 489 5.02 -11.14 -6.91
N LYS A 490 5.48 -12.17 -6.20
CA LYS A 490 5.03 -13.55 -6.33
C LYS A 490 4.33 -14.00 -5.04
N PRO A 491 3.20 -14.74 -5.12
CA PRO A 491 2.59 -15.35 -3.95
C PRO A 491 3.56 -16.34 -3.28
N GLY A 492 3.54 -16.38 -1.96
CA GLY A 492 4.37 -17.27 -1.15
C GLY A 492 5.65 -16.61 -0.63
N GLY A 493 5.88 -16.80 0.66
CA GLY A 493 7.00 -16.32 1.43
C GLY A 493 8.21 -17.24 1.42
N LEU A 494 9.10 -17.07 2.40
CA LEU A 494 10.21 -18.01 2.64
C LEU A 494 9.66 -19.41 2.96
N VAL A 495 8.54 -19.45 3.69
CA VAL A 495 7.73 -20.63 3.99
C VAL A 495 6.27 -20.23 3.78
N GLY A 496 5.39 -21.17 3.41
CA GLY A 496 3.94 -20.94 3.43
C GLY A 496 3.40 -19.88 2.45
N ASP A 497 2.49 -19.05 2.98
CA ASP A 497 1.92 -17.87 2.33
C ASP A 497 2.93 -16.69 2.47
N GLY A 498 2.55 -15.46 2.14
CA GLY A 498 3.44 -14.30 2.20
C GLY A 498 3.81 -13.77 0.82
N ILE A 499 4.81 -12.87 0.77
CA ILE A 499 5.11 -12.11 -0.46
C ILE A 499 6.56 -12.35 -0.86
N GLY A 500 6.78 -13.07 -1.94
CA GLY A 500 8.07 -13.08 -2.63
C GLY A 500 8.21 -11.87 -3.56
N TYR A 501 9.42 -11.37 -3.76
CA TYR A 501 9.65 -10.24 -4.67
C TYR A 501 11.00 -10.27 -5.39
N ASN A 502 11.00 -9.70 -6.59
CA ASN A 502 12.20 -9.27 -7.33
C ASN A 502 12.03 -7.80 -7.67
N ALA A 503 13.10 -7.02 -7.61
CA ALA A 503 13.02 -5.60 -7.92
C ALA A 503 14.31 -5.04 -8.49
N ASP A 504 14.17 -4.05 -9.35
CA ASP A 504 15.25 -3.22 -9.86
C ASP A 504 14.78 -1.76 -9.78
N PHE A 505 15.48 -0.93 -9.04
CA PHE A 505 15.14 0.47 -8.88
C PHE A 505 16.35 1.34 -9.19
N VAL A 506 16.07 2.49 -9.81
CA VAL A 506 17.04 3.53 -10.08
C VAL A 506 16.44 4.84 -9.60
N VAL A 507 17.08 5.43 -8.60
CA VAL A 507 16.83 6.82 -8.24
C VAL A 507 17.89 7.69 -8.91
N SER A 508 17.46 8.73 -9.63
CA SER A 508 18.34 9.68 -10.29
C SER A 508 18.05 11.12 -9.87
N ASP A 509 19.04 11.99 -10.10
CA ASP A 509 18.98 13.44 -9.85
C ASP A 509 18.57 13.78 -8.42
N ALA A 510 18.86 12.86 -7.50
CA ALA A 510 18.34 12.94 -6.14
C ALA A 510 19.15 13.92 -5.28
N ARG A 511 18.43 14.57 -4.37
CA ARG A 511 18.98 15.49 -3.37
C ARG A 511 18.40 15.13 -2.01
N ALA A 512 19.23 14.59 -1.12
CA ALA A 512 18.80 14.17 0.22
C ALA A 512 19.43 15.05 1.30
N ALA A 513 18.61 15.62 2.18
CA ALA A 513 19.08 16.34 3.35
C ALA A 513 19.54 15.33 4.41
N ILE A 514 20.79 15.42 4.87
CA ILE A 514 21.25 14.69 6.06
C ILE A 514 20.84 15.47 7.31
N THR A 515 21.10 16.77 7.32
CA THR A 515 20.63 17.71 8.35
C THR A 515 20.44 19.06 7.69
N VAL A 516 19.33 19.73 7.98
CA VAL A 516 18.98 21.05 7.41
C VAL A 516 18.29 21.89 8.46
N ASP A 517 18.53 23.20 8.39
CA ASP A 517 17.81 24.20 9.17
C ASP A 517 16.45 24.54 8.55
N GLU A 518 15.66 25.37 9.24
CA GLU A 518 14.37 25.88 8.78
C GLU A 518 14.42 26.68 7.46
N THR A 519 15.61 27.12 7.04
CA THR A 519 15.84 27.81 5.76
C THR A 519 16.19 26.85 4.62
N GLY A 520 16.26 25.54 4.91
CA GLY A 520 16.61 24.49 3.95
C GLY A 520 18.12 24.37 3.68
N LYS A 521 18.97 24.98 4.51
CA LYS A 521 20.43 24.92 4.38
C LYS A 521 21.01 23.92 5.37
N GLY A 522 22.01 23.17 4.93
CA GLY A 522 22.68 22.19 5.79
C GLY A 522 23.56 21.25 5.00
N LEU A 523 23.61 19.99 5.41
CA LEU A 523 24.38 18.95 4.74
C LEU A 523 23.48 18.16 3.79
N TRP A 524 23.86 18.10 2.52
CA TRP A 524 23.07 17.48 1.46
C TRP A 524 23.88 16.45 0.67
N LEU A 525 23.26 15.34 0.31
CA LEU A 525 23.71 14.42 -0.74
C LEU A 525 23.12 14.89 -2.07
N SER A 526 23.90 15.56 -2.91
CA SER A 526 23.42 16.18 -4.16
C SER A 526 23.93 15.47 -5.41
N GLY A 527 23.10 15.44 -6.45
CA GLY A 527 23.42 14.77 -7.71
C GLY A 527 23.55 13.26 -7.51
N THR A 528 22.70 12.72 -6.64
CA THR A 528 22.74 11.33 -6.20
C THR A 528 22.10 10.44 -7.24
N ARG A 529 22.81 9.36 -7.61
CA ARG A 529 22.25 8.21 -8.30
C ARG A 529 22.28 7.00 -7.38
N TYR A 530 21.18 6.27 -7.27
CA TYR A 530 21.12 5.05 -6.47
C TYR A 530 20.49 3.92 -7.27
N ASP A 531 21.31 2.93 -7.62
CA ASP A 531 20.88 1.71 -8.28
C ASP A 531 20.71 0.61 -7.22
N MET A 532 19.57 -0.09 -7.22
CA MET A 532 19.24 -1.15 -6.27
C MET A 532 18.66 -2.36 -6.98
N HIS A 533 19.13 -3.55 -6.61
CA HIS A 533 18.69 -4.81 -7.20
C HIS A 533 18.40 -5.83 -6.12
N PHE A 534 17.23 -6.47 -6.20
CA PHE A 534 16.76 -7.49 -5.28
C PHE A 534 16.38 -8.75 -6.07
N ARG A 535 16.86 -9.90 -5.62
CA ARG A 535 16.52 -11.21 -6.19
C ARG A 535 16.04 -12.15 -5.10
N ASP A 536 14.89 -12.78 -5.33
CA ASP A 536 14.30 -13.75 -4.41
C ASP A 536 14.15 -13.21 -2.98
N GLY A 537 13.73 -11.95 -2.87
CA GLY A 537 13.34 -11.37 -1.60
C GLY A 537 12.00 -11.94 -1.12
N THR A 538 11.74 -11.86 0.18
CA THR A 538 10.48 -12.29 0.81
C THR A 538 10.06 -11.29 1.89
N VAL A 539 8.76 -11.14 2.08
CA VAL A 539 8.14 -10.40 3.18
C VAL A 539 7.08 -11.30 3.80
N ASP A 540 7.32 -11.69 5.04
CA ASP A 540 6.53 -12.69 5.75
C ASP A 540 6.05 -12.11 7.08
N VAL A 541 4.84 -12.49 7.48
CA VAL A 541 4.34 -12.19 8.83
C VAL A 541 4.43 -13.46 9.65
N THR A 542 5.44 -13.52 10.52
CA THR A 542 5.71 -14.67 11.37
C THR A 542 5.22 -14.45 12.79
N ASN A 543 5.23 -15.46 13.66
CA ASN A 543 4.94 -15.27 15.08
C ASN A 543 5.88 -14.27 15.79
N ASN A 544 7.06 -14.01 15.23
CA ASN A 544 8.04 -13.08 15.77
C ASN A 544 7.84 -11.65 15.26
N GLY A 545 6.88 -11.40 14.36
CA GLY A 545 6.65 -10.09 13.74
C GLY A 545 6.70 -10.14 12.22
N VAL A 546 6.83 -8.97 11.59
CA VAL A 546 6.98 -8.82 10.15
C VAL A 546 8.46 -8.91 9.80
N GLU A 547 8.84 -9.82 8.92
CA GLU A 547 10.23 -9.99 8.47
C GLU A 547 10.33 -9.70 6.97
N LEU A 548 11.18 -8.75 6.60
CA LEU A 548 11.65 -8.54 5.24
C LEU A 548 13.01 -9.19 5.08
N ARG A 549 13.16 -10.01 4.06
CA ARG A 549 14.40 -10.71 3.71
C ARG A 549 14.80 -10.35 2.27
N LYS A 550 16.02 -9.85 2.10
CA LYS A 550 16.48 -9.29 0.81
C LYS A 550 16.89 -10.32 -0.26
N GLY A 551 16.85 -11.64 0.04
CA GLY A 551 17.35 -12.67 -0.89
C GLY A 551 18.80 -12.40 -1.30
N THR A 552 19.10 -12.21 -2.59
CA THR A 552 20.35 -11.58 -3.05
C THR A 552 20.13 -10.11 -3.34
N TYR A 553 20.93 -9.23 -2.75
CA TYR A 553 20.83 -7.79 -2.93
C TYR A 553 22.17 -7.18 -3.30
N TRP A 554 22.16 -6.27 -4.27
CA TRP A 554 23.31 -5.40 -4.51
C TRP A 554 22.85 -4.01 -4.90
N SER A 555 23.67 -3.02 -4.59
CA SER A 555 23.34 -1.62 -4.84
C SER A 555 24.56 -0.75 -5.03
N ASN A 556 24.38 0.38 -5.71
CA ASN A 556 25.39 1.41 -5.90
C ASN A 556 24.79 2.78 -5.64
N LEU A 557 25.10 3.38 -4.49
CA LEU A 557 24.79 4.76 -4.16
C LEU A 557 25.99 5.64 -4.56
N ASP A 558 25.82 6.46 -5.58
CA ASP A 558 26.84 7.40 -6.07
C ASP A 558 26.36 8.84 -5.87
N VAL A 559 26.94 9.50 -4.87
CA VAL A 559 26.65 10.90 -4.52
C VAL A 559 27.69 11.78 -5.19
N SER A 560 27.27 12.51 -6.22
CA SER A 560 28.16 13.39 -6.99
C SER A 560 28.82 14.47 -6.13
N ASP A 561 28.08 15.06 -5.18
CA ASP A 561 28.57 16.09 -4.27
C ASP A 561 27.90 15.99 -2.88
N LEU A 562 28.72 15.81 -1.85
CA LEU A 562 28.33 16.09 -0.47
C LEU A 562 28.40 17.62 -0.27
N ARG A 563 27.26 18.30 -0.19
CA ARG A 563 27.21 19.77 -0.16
C ARG A 563 26.92 20.31 1.23
N TRP A 564 27.63 21.37 1.61
CA TRP A 564 27.32 22.21 2.77
C TRP A 564 26.64 23.51 2.33
N GLY A 565 25.52 23.86 2.95
CA GLY A 565 24.70 25.03 2.64
C GLY A 565 23.47 24.65 1.81
N ASP A 566 23.28 25.32 0.66
CA ASP A 566 22.16 25.04 -0.23
C ASP A 566 22.32 23.73 -1.00
N ARG A 567 21.22 23.00 -1.22
CA ARG A 567 21.20 21.70 -1.89
C ARG A 567 21.76 21.68 -3.31
N ALA A 568 21.73 22.81 -4.03
CA ALA A 568 22.16 22.89 -5.43
C ALA A 568 23.44 23.71 -5.61
N THR A 569 23.60 24.76 -4.81
CA THR A 569 24.66 25.77 -4.97
C THR A 569 25.66 25.78 -3.81
N GLY A 570 25.43 25.01 -2.75
CA GLY A 570 26.32 24.89 -1.60
C GLY A 570 27.70 24.34 -1.96
N ALA A 571 28.70 24.58 -1.11
CA ALA A 571 30.07 24.12 -1.34
C ALA A 571 30.14 22.59 -1.30
N SER A 572 30.79 21.98 -2.30
CA SER A 572 31.01 20.53 -2.34
C SER A 572 32.21 20.16 -1.47
N LEU A 573 32.04 19.13 -0.64
CA LEU A 573 33.08 18.49 0.18
C LEU A 573 33.71 17.28 -0.54
N GLY A 574 33.22 16.91 -1.71
CA GLY A 574 33.65 15.74 -2.46
C GLY A 574 32.51 14.80 -2.83
N ARG A 575 32.85 13.67 -3.44
CA ARG A 575 31.94 12.61 -3.87
C ARG A 575 32.01 11.44 -2.88
N LEU A 576 30.87 10.79 -2.65
CA LEU A 576 30.76 9.58 -1.83
C LEU A 576 30.14 8.46 -2.66
N VAL A 577 30.76 7.29 -2.70
CA VAL A 577 30.19 6.08 -3.29
C VAL A 577 30.07 5.00 -2.24
N LEU A 578 28.91 4.36 -2.17
CA LEU A 578 28.65 3.20 -1.33
C LEU A 578 28.07 2.07 -2.18
N LYS A 579 28.84 0.99 -2.30
CA LYS A 579 28.39 -0.26 -2.90
C LYS A 579 28.12 -1.29 -1.82
N ARG A 580 27.00 -1.99 -1.93
CA ARG A 580 26.62 -3.08 -1.02
C ARG A 580 26.35 -4.34 -1.84
N TYR A 581 26.81 -5.48 -1.33
CA TYR A 581 26.47 -6.81 -1.83
C TYR A 581 26.17 -7.71 -0.64
N GLU A 582 24.91 -8.13 -0.57
CA GLU A 582 24.33 -8.85 0.55
C GLU A 582 23.62 -10.12 0.08
N GLN A 583 23.61 -11.15 0.93
CA GLN A 583 22.79 -12.35 0.73
C GLN A 583 22.12 -12.79 2.01
N GLY A 584 20.79 -12.81 2.00
CA GLY A 584 19.99 -13.27 3.11
C GLY A 584 19.95 -12.30 4.30
N SER A 585 20.28 -11.03 4.09
CA SER A 585 20.03 -9.96 5.07
C SER A 585 18.54 -9.87 5.40
N THR A 586 18.23 -9.52 6.64
CA THR A 586 16.86 -9.42 7.15
C THR A 586 16.63 -8.13 7.93
N LEU A 587 15.39 -7.64 7.87
CA LEU A 587 14.84 -6.60 8.73
C LEU A 587 13.57 -7.16 9.35
N ALA A 588 13.55 -7.34 10.67
CA ALA A 588 12.38 -7.81 11.39
C ALA A 588 11.82 -6.71 12.29
N LEU A 589 10.50 -6.54 12.27
CA LEU A 589 9.74 -5.59 13.07
C LEU A 589 8.75 -6.35 13.94
N SER A 590 8.75 -6.06 15.24
CA SER A 590 7.88 -6.73 16.21
C SER A 590 7.39 -5.74 17.25
N SER A 591 6.27 -6.06 17.87
CA SER A 591 5.73 -5.27 18.97
C SER A 591 6.31 -5.74 20.31
N GLY A 592 6.61 -4.81 21.22
CA GLY A 592 7.17 -5.12 22.55
C GLY A 592 8.09 -4.07 23.16
N GLY A 593 8.56 -3.09 22.39
CA GLY A 593 9.23 -1.88 22.91
C GLY A 593 10.56 -2.10 23.63
N ALA A 594 11.08 -1.03 24.22
CA ALA A 594 12.34 -0.99 24.97
C ALA A 594 12.21 -1.55 26.39
N GLY A 595 11.01 -1.50 26.96
CA GLY A 595 10.69 -2.14 28.23
C GLY A 595 11.48 -1.57 29.42
N ALA A 596 11.47 -2.29 30.53
CA ALA A 596 12.11 -1.82 31.75
C ALA A 596 13.62 -2.14 31.80
N LEU A 597 14.41 -1.18 32.30
CA LEU A 597 15.87 -1.26 32.35
C LEU A 597 16.43 -0.77 33.70
N CYS A 598 17.50 -1.41 34.16
CA CYS A 598 18.35 -0.89 35.23
C CYS A 598 19.52 -0.06 34.67
N VAL A 599 19.50 1.26 34.90
CA VAL A 599 20.55 2.20 34.47
C VAL A 599 21.58 2.38 35.59
N GLY A 600 22.86 2.15 35.28
CA GLY A 600 23.95 2.36 36.23
C GLY A 600 24.06 1.31 37.35
N GLY A 601 23.32 0.21 37.25
CA GLY A 601 23.40 -0.95 38.14
C GLY A 601 22.99 -2.24 37.44
N SER A 602 22.67 -3.27 38.21
CA SER A 602 22.23 -4.58 37.71
C SER A 602 20.96 -5.06 38.43
N GLY A 603 20.06 -5.73 37.70
CA GLY A 603 18.84 -6.29 38.28
C GLY A 603 17.67 -6.26 37.29
N SER A 604 16.80 -7.29 37.35
CA SER A 604 15.59 -7.42 36.53
C SER A 604 14.33 -6.88 37.22
N THR A 605 14.48 -6.29 38.41
CA THR A 605 13.40 -5.66 39.18
C THR A 605 13.90 -4.35 39.75
N ALA A 606 12.97 -3.44 40.06
CA ALA A 606 13.30 -2.14 40.65
C ALA A 606 14.13 -2.28 41.94
N SER A 607 13.77 -3.23 42.81
CA SER A 607 14.47 -3.47 44.08
C SER A 607 15.89 -3.99 43.87
N ALA A 608 16.09 -4.96 42.96
CA ALA A 608 17.42 -5.48 42.65
C ALA A 608 18.30 -4.39 42.01
N CYS A 609 17.73 -3.60 41.10
CA CYS A 609 18.42 -2.49 40.47
C CYS A 609 18.92 -1.46 41.49
N SER A 610 18.04 -1.01 42.39
CA SER A 610 18.40 -0.07 43.46
C SER A 610 19.41 -0.66 44.44
N ALA A 611 19.31 -1.95 44.78
CA ALA A 611 20.28 -2.64 45.63
C ALA A 611 21.69 -2.69 44.99
N SER A 612 21.77 -2.74 43.66
CA SER A 612 23.01 -2.68 42.90
C SER A 612 23.52 -1.24 42.67
N GLY A 613 22.90 -0.22 43.26
CA GLY A 613 23.25 1.18 43.05
C GLY A 613 22.75 1.77 41.72
N GLY A 614 21.89 1.03 41.00
CA GLY A 614 21.28 1.47 39.76
C GLY A 614 19.93 2.17 39.93
N ARG A 615 19.48 2.81 38.86
CA ARG A 615 18.15 3.43 38.72
C ARG A 615 17.27 2.56 37.83
N TRP A 616 16.07 2.23 38.31
CA TRP A 616 15.07 1.56 37.50
C TRP A 616 14.33 2.56 36.61
N GLU A 617 14.26 2.26 35.32
CA GLU A 617 13.44 2.97 34.35
C GLU A 617 12.41 2.01 33.76
N ASP A 618 11.14 2.27 34.05
CA ASP A 618 10.03 1.54 33.44
C ASP A 618 9.50 2.36 32.26
N ARG A 619 9.62 1.81 31.05
CA ARG A 619 9.25 2.47 29.79
C ARG A 619 7.93 1.94 29.23
N GLY A 620 7.24 1.09 30.00
CA GLY A 620 5.98 0.49 29.60
C GLY A 620 6.16 -0.86 28.90
N ASN A 621 5.07 -1.34 28.32
CA ASN A 621 4.97 -2.66 27.69
C ASN A 621 4.47 -2.58 26.24
N GLU A 622 4.34 -1.39 25.69
CA GLU A 622 4.13 -1.13 24.27
C GLU A 622 5.39 -0.54 23.66
N GLY A 623 5.52 -0.63 22.33
CA GLY A 623 6.60 -0.01 21.57
C GLY A 623 7.10 -0.87 20.42
N VAL A 624 8.14 -0.39 19.71
CA VAL A 624 8.68 -1.02 18.50
C VAL A 624 9.99 -1.73 18.81
N SER A 625 10.13 -2.97 18.37
CA SER A 625 11.39 -3.70 18.33
C SER A 625 11.81 -3.98 16.89
N VAL A 626 12.99 -3.53 16.53
CA VAL A 626 13.60 -3.66 15.19
C VAL A 626 14.85 -4.52 15.29
N LYS A 627 14.96 -5.53 14.45
CA LYS A 627 16.19 -6.32 14.30
C LYS A 627 16.67 -6.24 12.86
N LEU A 628 17.82 -5.63 12.68
CA LEU A 628 18.50 -5.54 11.40
C LEU A 628 19.65 -6.56 11.41
N LYS A 629 19.73 -7.38 10.36
CA LYS A 629 20.84 -8.30 10.13
C LYS A 629 21.34 -8.12 8.70
N ASN A 630 22.53 -7.57 8.55
CA ASN A 630 23.19 -7.43 7.26
C ASN A 630 24.24 -8.52 7.08
N VAL A 631 24.09 -9.32 6.03
CA VAL A 631 25.05 -10.38 5.68
C VAL A 631 25.80 -9.93 4.44
N PHE A 632 26.95 -9.28 4.65
CA PHE A 632 27.79 -8.79 3.55
C PHE A 632 28.60 -9.96 2.99
N VAL A 633 28.53 -10.15 1.67
CA VAL A 633 29.19 -11.28 0.98
C VAL A 633 30.49 -10.82 0.36
N ARG A 634 31.52 -11.65 0.49
CA ARG A 634 32.81 -11.43 -0.16
C ARG A 634 32.69 -11.62 -1.67
N ASP A 635 33.16 -10.66 -2.43
CA ASP A 635 33.39 -10.82 -3.86
C ASP A 635 34.70 -11.60 -4.10
N THR A 636 34.62 -12.67 -4.89
CA THR A 636 35.78 -13.51 -5.26
C THR A 636 36.14 -13.40 -6.75
N ALA A 637 35.47 -12.54 -7.52
CA ALA A 637 35.67 -12.41 -8.97
C ALA A 637 36.96 -11.66 -9.33
N ILE A 638 37.32 -10.62 -8.55
CA ILE A 638 38.59 -9.89 -8.70
C ILE A 638 39.61 -10.36 -7.66
N ASP A 639 40.81 -10.71 -8.14
CA ASP A 639 41.94 -11.04 -7.29
C ASP A 639 42.36 -9.83 -6.43
N SER A 640 42.36 -10.04 -5.12
CA SER A 640 42.82 -9.09 -4.10
C SER A 640 44.26 -8.59 -4.28
N SER A 641 45.08 -9.23 -5.12
CA SER A 641 46.48 -8.87 -5.37
C SER A 641 46.70 -7.67 -6.32
N VAL A 642 45.68 -7.23 -7.08
CA VAL A 642 45.83 -6.18 -8.11
C VAL A 642 45.53 -4.79 -7.55
N ASN A 643 46.46 -3.85 -7.66
CA ASN A 643 46.20 -2.44 -7.32
C ASN A 643 45.22 -1.80 -8.31
N GLY A 644 44.05 -1.39 -7.83
CA GLY A 644 43.01 -0.74 -8.62
C GLY A 644 41.70 -0.64 -7.86
N VAL A 645 40.82 0.26 -8.31
CA VAL A 645 39.45 0.38 -7.79
C VAL A 645 38.55 -0.53 -8.60
N ALA A 646 38.02 -1.57 -7.95
CA ALA A 646 37.14 -2.55 -8.58
C ALA A 646 35.84 -1.90 -9.07
N THR A 647 35.37 -2.31 -10.26
CA THR A 647 34.16 -1.78 -10.89
C THR A 647 32.96 -2.71 -10.79
N ASP A 648 33.11 -3.92 -10.23
CA ASP A 648 32.02 -4.89 -10.13
C ASP A 648 30.81 -4.33 -9.40
N GLU A 649 29.64 -4.81 -9.82
CA GLU A 649 28.35 -4.47 -9.25
C GLU A 649 28.11 -5.18 -7.91
N LYS A 650 28.66 -6.39 -7.76
CA LYS A 650 28.48 -7.26 -6.58
C LYS A 650 29.71 -7.25 -5.68
N ARG A 651 30.09 -6.06 -5.22
CA ARG A 651 31.23 -5.87 -4.32
C ARG A 651 30.89 -4.81 -3.27
N ASN A 652 31.26 -5.06 -2.04
CA ASN A 652 31.07 -4.13 -0.93
C ASN A 652 32.21 -3.10 -0.94
N GLN A 653 31.90 -1.80 -1.08
CA GLN A 653 32.92 -0.78 -1.22
C GLN A 653 32.45 0.59 -0.71
N ILE A 654 33.35 1.35 -0.08
CA ILE A 654 33.15 2.76 0.25
C ILE A 654 34.24 3.57 -0.43
N ILE A 655 33.86 4.59 -1.19
CA ILE A 655 34.80 5.52 -1.84
C ILE A 655 34.48 6.93 -1.38
N LEU A 656 35.50 7.63 -0.85
CA LEU A 656 35.49 9.07 -0.66
C LEU A 656 36.43 9.69 -1.68
N GLU A 657 35.95 10.64 -2.47
CA GLU A 657 36.73 11.27 -3.54
C GLU A 657 36.72 12.80 -3.41
N THR A 658 37.91 13.41 -3.43
CA THR A 658 38.11 14.88 -3.40
C THR A 658 38.97 15.33 -4.58
N ASP A 659 39.06 16.64 -4.81
CA ASP A 659 39.99 17.24 -5.78
C ASP A 659 39.85 16.72 -7.22
N ARG A 660 38.60 16.45 -7.65
CA ARG A 660 38.29 16.02 -9.02
C ARG A 660 38.76 17.03 -10.05
N VAL A 661 39.43 16.55 -11.09
CA VAL A 661 39.84 17.36 -12.24
C VAL A 661 38.62 17.66 -13.10
N ASN A 662 38.29 18.94 -13.28
CA ASN A 662 37.13 19.40 -14.04
C ASN A 662 35.79 18.78 -13.60
N GLY A 663 35.68 18.39 -12.31
CA GLY A 663 34.47 17.76 -11.78
C GLY A 663 34.21 16.33 -12.29
N VAL A 664 35.17 15.69 -12.95
CA VAL A 664 35.02 14.33 -13.49
C VAL A 664 35.14 13.30 -12.36
N ASN A 665 34.10 12.47 -12.20
CA ASN A 665 34.10 11.34 -11.26
C ASN A 665 35.22 10.35 -11.59
N GLY A 666 35.97 9.91 -10.58
CA GLY A 666 37.10 9.00 -10.75
C GLY A 666 38.45 9.68 -10.99
N SER A 667 38.48 10.99 -11.22
CA SER A 667 39.72 11.73 -11.55
C SER A 667 40.45 12.30 -10.33
N GLY A 668 39.78 12.33 -9.17
CA GLY A 668 40.28 12.94 -7.95
C GLY A 668 41.14 12.01 -7.10
N ALA A 669 41.55 12.51 -5.93
CA ALA A 669 42.17 11.70 -4.90
C ALA A 669 41.08 10.88 -4.19
N GLN A 670 41.32 9.59 -3.94
CA GLN A 670 40.32 8.70 -3.37
C GLN A 670 40.84 7.94 -2.14
N LEU A 671 39.96 7.77 -1.15
CA LEU A 671 40.09 6.76 -0.11
C LEU A 671 39.07 5.66 -0.40
N VAL A 672 39.55 4.43 -0.56
CA VAL A 672 38.71 3.27 -0.89
C VAL A 672 38.82 2.23 0.23
N VAL A 673 37.70 1.91 0.86
CA VAL A 673 37.54 0.72 1.71
C VAL A 673 36.91 -0.36 0.84
N ASP A 674 37.67 -1.38 0.51
CA ASP A 674 37.33 -2.32 -0.55
C ASP A 674 37.06 -3.74 -0.03
N ASN A 675 36.01 -4.35 -0.60
CA ASN A 675 35.51 -5.70 -0.34
C ASN A 675 35.37 -6.00 1.15
N PHE A 676 34.59 -5.19 1.86
CA PHE A 676 34.25 -5.50 3.25
C PHE A 676 33.14 -6.56 3.31
N TYR A 677 33.25 -7.54 4.20
CA TYR A 677 32.27 -8.62 4.32
C TYR A 677 32.16 -9.13 5.76
N THR A 678 31.11 -9.89 6.04
CA THR A 678 30.91 -10.55 7.35
C THR A 678 31.32 -12.01 7.29
N SER A 679 31.67 -12.56 8.44
CA SER A 679 32.05 -13.96 8.63
C SER A 679 31.61 -14.44 10.01
N ASP A 680 31.36 -15.74 10.15
CA ASP A 680 31.06 -16.37 11.44
C ASP A 680 32.34 -16.64 12.26
N GLY A 681 33.53 -16.42 11.68
CA GLY A 681 34.81 -16.62 12.33
C GLY A 681 35.12 -18.07 12.69
N ASP A 682 34.45 -19.05 12.05
CA ASP A 682 34.67 -20.48 12.29
C ASP A 682 35.89 -20.98 11.49
N PRO A 683 37.01 -21.35 12.14
CA PRO A 683 38.19 -21.83 11.43
C PRO A 683 37.95 -23.15 10.68
N LYS A 684 36.93 -23.93 11.06
CA LYS A 684 36.56 -25.19 10.39
C LYS A 684 35.64 -24.96 9.19
N ASN A 685 34.98 -23.82 9.12
CA ASN A 685 34.17 -23.40 7.99
C ASN A 685 34.36 -21.89 7.71
N PRO A 686 35.49 -21.50 7.08
CA PRO A 686 35.79 -20.09 6.81
C PRO A 686 34.78 -19.39 5.89
N ASN A 687 33.91 -20.15 5.24
CA ASN A 687 32.86 -19.62 4.37
C ASN A 687 31.51 -19.47 5.08
N ALA A 688 31.42 -19.85 6.36
CA ALA A 688 30.21 -19.65 7.15
C ALA A 688 29.96 -18.15 7.36
N ASN A 689 28.80 -17.67 6.92
CA ASN A 689 28.38 -16.29 7.07
C ASN A 689 26.88 -16.22 7.36
N THR A 690 26.49 -16.83 8.48
CA THR A 690 25.08 -16.91 8.89
C THR A 690 24.73 -15.92 9.99
N TYR A 691 25.72 -15.37 10.71
CA TYR A 691 25.51 -14.44 11.81
C TYR A 691 25.33 -13.00 11.31
N GLY A 692 26.21 -12.54 10.41
CA GLY A 692 26.19 -11.19 9.85
C GLY A 692 26.48 -10.07 10.87
N PHE A 693 26.24 -8.84 10.45
CA PHE A 693 26.24 -7.65 11.29
C PHE A 693 24.83 -7.38 11.80
N ASN A 694 24.64 -7.41 13.12
CA ASN A 694 23.32 -7.28 13.73
C ASN A 694 23.20 -5.95 14.47
N ALA A 695 22.04 -5.29 14.31
CA ALA A 695 21.62 -4.15 15.11
C ALA A 695 20.20 -4.42 15.64
N ASP A 696 20.10 -4.65 16.94
CA ASP A 696 18.84 -4.79 17.65
C ASP A 696 18.49 -3.44 18.28
N LEU A 697 17.34 -2.87 17.95
CA LEU A 697 16.86 -1.59 18.45
C LEU A 697 15.47 -1.77 19.04
N ASN A 698 15.29 -1.33 20.28
CA ASN A 698 13.98 -1.23 20.90
C ASN A 698 13.68 0.23 21.22
N LEU A 699 12.49 0.69 20.85
CA LEU A 699 12.13 2.11 20.82
C LEU A 699 10.78 2.35 21.50
N ASP A 700 10.78 3.28 22.46
CA ASP A 700 9.60 3.74 23.22
C ASP A 700 9.59 5.27 23.35
N VAL A 701 8.42 5.84 23.63
CA VAL A 701 8.23 7.23 24.08
C VAL A 701 7.94 7.21 25.58
N ALA A 702 8.92 7.59 26.40
CA ALA A 702 8.83 7.48 27.85
C ALA A 702 9.27 8.76 28.57
N PRO A 703 8.75 9.03 29.79
CA PRO A 703 9.27 10.07 30.66
C PRO A 703 10.75 9.82 30.95
N THR A 704 11.57 10.85 30.76
CA THR A 704 13.02 10.78 30.96
C THR A 704 13.43 11.72 32.08
N LYS A 705 14.23 11.22 33.02
CA LYS A 705 14.74 12.03 34.13
C LYS A 705 15.82 12.99 33.64
N VAL A 706 15.51 14.28 33.62
CA VAL A 706 16.48 15.33 33.33
C VAL A 706 16.64 16.27 34.52
N CYS A 707 17.76 16.98 34.57
CA CYS A 707 17.96 18.04 35.55
C CYS A 707 18.52 19.29 34.89
N THR A 708 18.13 20.44 35.41
CA THR A 708 18.77 21.71 35.07
C THR A 708 20.09 21.83 35.81
N LYS A 709 21.16 22.08 35.05
CA LYS A 709 22.49 22.31 35.62
C LYS A 709 22.63 23.78 36.00
N ASN A 710 22.59 24.07 37.29
CA ASN A 710 22.84 25.39 37.86
C ASN A 710 24.17 25.34 38.63
N GLY A 711 25.26 25.70 37.95
CA GLY A 711 26.62 25.61 38.50
C GLY A 711 27.06 24.16 38.73
N SER A 712 27.43 23.82 39.96
CA SER A 712 27.79 22.46 40.40
C SER A 712 26.60 21.62 40.86
N SER A 713 25.38 22.17 40.84
CA SER A 713 24.15 21.48 41.26
C SER A 713 23.27 21.09 40.06
N CYS A 714 22.57 19.96 40.19
CA CYS A 714 21.66 19.39 39.20
C CYS A 714 20.28 19.30 39.86
N THR A 715 19.36 20.19 39.46
CA THR A 715 18.00 20.25 40.01
C THR A 715 17.07 19.45 39.09
N PRO A 716 16.45 18.35 39.56
CA PRO A 716 15.55 17.56 38.73
C PRO A 716 14.40 18.40 38.16
N VAL A 717 14.07 18.18 36.89
CA VAL A 717 12.87 18.76 36.27
C VAL A 717 11.66 17.95 36.69
N THR A 718 10.54 18.60 36.99
CA THR A 718 9.29 17.91 37.38
C THR A 718 8.09 18.63 36.76
N PRO A 719 7.20 17.93 36.04
CA PRO A 719 7.26 16.49 35.71
C PRO A 719 8.44 16.14 34.79
N ASP A 720 8.87 14.88 34.79
CA ASP A 720 9.90 14.38 33.87
C ASP A 720 9.44 14.60 32.42
N PRO A 721 10.22 15.26 31.56
CA PRO A 721 9.84 15.48 30.17
C PRO A 721 9.78 14.14 29.42
N LEU A 722 8.85 14.05 28.46
CA LEU A 722 8.78 12.93 27.54
C LEU A 722 9.96 12.98 26.56
N GLY A 723 10.54 11.81 26.30
CA GLY A 723 11.65 11.66 25.39
C GLY A 723 11.55 10.36 24.60
N PHE A 724 12.37 10.29 23.56
CA PHE A 724 12.56 9.08 22.78
C PHE A 724 13.60 8.20 23.47
N ALA A 725 13.19 6.99 23.87
CA ALA A 725 14.04 6.04 24.56
C ALA A 725 14.42 4.90 23.61
N VAL A 726 15.73 4.71 23.42
CA VAL A 726 16.29 3.66 22.57
C VAL A 726 17.17 2.75 23.41
N ASN A 727 16.89 1.44 23.37
CA ASN A 727 17.80 0.41 23.82
C ASN A 727 18.37 -0.29 22.59
N GLY A 728 19.64 -0.05 22.30
CA GLY A 728 20.34 -0.52 21.13
C GLY A 728 21.44 -1.52 21.47
N ARG A 729 21.57 -2.57 20.66
CA ARG A 729 22.69 -3.50 20.69
C ARG A 729 23.20 -3.75 19.28
N VAL A 730 24.46 -3.45 19.05
CA VAL A 730 25.16 -3.78 17.80
C VAL A 730 26.13 -4.91 18.07
N HIS A 731 26.03 -5.99 17.30
CA HIS A 731 26.89 -7.15 17.49
C HIS A 731 27.22 -7.90 16.21
N PHE A 732 28.46 -8.38 16.12
CA PHE A 732 28.95 -9.19 15.01
C PHE A 732 30.10 -10.09 15.47
N LYS A 733 30.28 -11.23 14.80
CA LYS A 733 31.38 -12.17 15.08
C LYS A 733 32.67 -11.72 14.40
N GLU A 734 32.62 -11.48 13.10
CA GLU A 734 33.75 -11.02 12.30
C GLU A 734 33.26 -10.10 11.17
N VAL A 735 33.98 -8.98 10.98
CA VAL A 735 33.91 -8.13 9.79
C VAL A 735 35.33 -8.03 9.23
N ASP A 736 35.47 -8.43 7.99
CA ASP A 736 36.72 -8.40 7.24
C ASP A 736 36.71 -7.24 6.24
N ILE A 737 37.87 -6.63 6.03
CA ILE A 737 38.12 -5.67 4.96
C ILE A 737 39.35 -6.16 4.22
N ASP A 738 39.19 -6.52 2.95
CA ASP A 738 40.34 -6.98 2.17
C ASP A 738 41.38 -5.86 2.07
N ARG A 739 40.98 -4.62 1.75
CA ARG A 739 41.92 -3.51 1.50
C ARG A 739 41.40 -2.14 1.91
N VAL A 740 42.31 -1.30 2.37
CA VAL A 740 42.17 0.16 2.38
C VAL A 740 43.20 0.73 1.41
N GLN A 741 42.73 1.49 0.41
CA GLN A 741 43.56 2.03 -0.65
C GLN A 741 43.48 3.55 -0.68
N HIS A 742 44.59 4.17 -1.06
CA HIS A 742 44.64 5.57 -1.49
C HIS A 742 44.88 5.61 -2.99
N VAL A 743 44.06 6.36 -3.72
CA VAL A 743 44.21 6.57 -5.17
C VAL A 743 44.69 7.98 -5.38
N HIS A 744 45.84 8.13 -6.03
CA HIS A 744 46.36 9.43 -6.43
C HIS A 744 46.00 9.70 -7.90
N PRO A 745 45.52 10.92 -8.25
CA PRO A 745 45.09 11.27 -9.62
C PRO A 745 46.08 10.89 -10.73
N THR A 746 47.39 10.99 -10.44
CA THR A 746 48.48 10.68 -11.38
C THR A 746 49.30 9.44 -11.01
N GLY A 747 49.12 8.91 -9.80
CA GLY A 747 49.96 7.85 -9.23
C GLY A 747 49.31 6.47 -9.19
N GLY A 748 48.01 6.38 -9.48
CA GLY A 748 47.24 5.14 -9.39
C GLY A 748 46.88 4.76 -7.95
N ALA A 749 46.36 3.55 -7.77
CA ALA A 749 45.93 3.02 -6.48
C ALA A 749 47.08 2.35 -5.70
N VAL A 750 47.19 2.64 -4.40
CA VAL A 750 48.15 2.02 -3.48
C VAL A 750 47.43 1.54 -2.23
N THR A 751 47.67 0.30 -1.81
CA THR A 751 47.13 -0.24 -0.54
C THR A 751 47.89 0.32 0.65
N SER A 752 47.19 0.92 1.61
CA SER A 752 47.76 1.27 2.91
C SER A 752 47.55 0.18 3.95
N MET A 753 46.43 -0.55 3.90
CA MET A 753 46.14 -1.67 4.81
C MET A 753 45.55 -2.85 4.04
N TYR A 754 45.95 -4.08 4.40
CA TYR A 754 45.47 -5.32 3.79
C TYR A 754 44.99 -6.29 4.88
N GLY A 755 43.85 -6.95 4.66
CA GLY A 755 43.31 -8.01 5.51
C GLY A 755 42.96 -7.56 6.92
N VAL A 756 42.27 -6.41 7.07
CA VAL A 756 41.82 -5.92 8.37
C VAL A 756 40.67 -6.80 8.86
N LYS A 757 40.78 -7.30 10.09
CA LYS A 757 39.74 -8.10 10.75
C LYS A 757 39.28 -7.43 12.03
N LEU A 758 37.98 -7.22 12.16
CA LEU A 758 37.33 -6.76 13.40
C LEU A 758 36.51 -7.94 13.94
N GLN A 759 36.68 -8.29 15.21
CA GLN A 759 36.08 -9.50 15.78
C GLN A 759 35.41 -9.26 17.13
N ASN A 760 34.38 -10.08 17.41
CA ASN A 760 33.72 -10.20 18.71
C ASN A 760 33.23 -8.87 19.32
N ALA A 761 32.60 -8.02 18.49
CA ALA A 761 32.00 -6.79 18.97
C ALA A 761 30.59 -7.05 19.52
N ASP A 762 30.33 -6.58 20.74
CA ASP A 762 28.99 -6.46 21.34
C ASP A 762 28.93 -5.10 22.03
N ILE A 763 28.30 -4.13 21.37
CA ILE A 763 28.17 -2.75 21.84
C ILE A 763 26.72 -2.55 22.26
N ARG A 764 26.51 -2.14 23.51
CA ARG A 764 25.18 -1.83 24.06
C ARG A 764 25.09 -0.34 24.37
N ALA A 765 24.02 0.28 23.91
CA ALA A 765 23.75 1.68 24.12
C ALA A 765 22.32 1.85 24.63
N ASN A 766 22.17 2.67 25.67
CA ASN A 766 20.87 3.13 26.13
C ASN A 766 20.84 4.64 25.96
N LEU A 767 20.03 5.10 25.03
CA LEU A 767 19.90 6.52 24.70
C LEU A 767 18.50 6.98 25.10
N THR A 768 18.43 8.14 25.73
CA THR A 768 17.18 8.88 25.90
C THR A 768 17.40 10.28 25.36
N ALA A 769 16.62 10.66 24.35
CA ALA A 769 16.65 12.01 23.77
C ALA A 769 15.43 12.79 24.27
N THR A 770 15.69 13.89 24.98
CA THR A 770 14.66 14.82 25.47
C THR A 770 14.76 16.16 24.78
N PRO A 771 13.66 16.94 24.74
CA PRO A 771 13.68 18.29 24.21
C PRO A 771 14.81 19.13 24.81
N ILE A 772 15.59 19.79 23.96
CA ILE A 772 16.38 20.96 24.34
C ILE A 772 15.39 22.12 24.37
N ASN A 773 14.93 22.51 25.56
CA ASN A 773 14.16 23.74 25.73
C ASN A 773 15.08 24.96 25.79
#